data_AF-A0A0N1HG71-F1
#
_entry.id   AF-A0A0N1HG71-F1
#
_cell.length_a   1.000
_cell.length_b   1.000
_cell.length_c   1.000
_cell.angle_alpha   90.00
_cell.angle_beta   90.00
_cell.angle_gamma   90.00
#
_symmetry.space_group_name_H-M   'P 1'
#
loop_
_entity.id
_entity.type
_entity.pdbx_description
1 polymer ?
#
loop_
_entity_poly.entity_id
_entity_poly.type
_entity_poly.pdbx_seq_one_letter_code
_entity_poly.pdbx_strand_id
1 'polypeptide(L)'
;MLLISYENTLLQSILTERILANPPPAPTSIDQIASDFDGVTFHISTPQSKSQIQVSLQVKCYKELVAYGAEDVLQREYGAYITSPEAGYDFSILIDLEKLPASQEEREELVRRVSLLKRNVMAAPFEKAFAEFDELSEEAAKYTSESAPAGVAEGGEVKAIHYREEEAFYIKASHDRVTVIFSTLFKDEVDRIFGKVFLQEFVDARRRAIQNAPQVLFRSDPPLELQGMRGVGKTGEKGEMGFITFVLFPRHLKKARRAENISHIQTFRDYFHYHIKASKAYIHSRMRRRTADFLQVLNRARPENEERERKTASGGIAKTFTKDLLIDPTTRNVTDVKHVVTAAASSSSADRASEFLKDLGITDAKGYGSYAELANDPNVDIIYIATPHSHHYQNAMLCLEANKHVLCEKAFTVNAAQARKLVDVAKSKNLFLMEAVWTRYFPLSIYVRDLITSGKLGTVSRVFADLSINANPEVTWADGASRMINKDLAGGALLDLGIYALTWVFQTLWHTQPRPESERTKPSVIAAVKQYAPTGVDEMTTMLLTFPRPQSEGGDAHGIATTGMKAASDPGGDREVGAAPAIRIQGDKGECQVYPMAFRPLKSRVVWQEKGKEAEVKEWEHPAGGHGMFWEADEAARGIVAGRKEGGYLGWEESVLIMEVMDEVRKQGGITYPKKIETLDYPVEL
;
A
#
# COMPACT_ATOMS: atom_id res chain seq x y z
N MET A 1 -13.93 -7.97 -6.50
CA MET A 1 -15.29 -8.49 -6.26
C MET A 1 -15.82 -8.99 -7.59
N LEU A 2 -16.19 -10.26 -7.71
CA LEU A 2 -16.69 -10.83 -8.98
C LEU A 2 -18.22 -10.87 -9.03
N LEU A 3 -18.88 -11.36 -7.98
CA LEU A 3 -20.33 -11.25 -7.81
C LEU A 3 -20.67 -10.06 -6.92
N ILE A 4 -21.80 -9.40 -7.19
CA ILE A 4 -22.31 -8.31 -6.35
C ILE A 4 -22.98 -8.92 -5.11
N SER A 5 -22.76 -8.31 -3.94
CA SER A 5 -23.42 -8.70 -2.68
C SER A 5 -24.93 -8.56 -2.78
N TYR A 6 -25.68 -9.46 -2.15
CA TYR A 6 -27.15 -9.36 -2.11
C TYR A 6 -27.63 -8.48 -0.97
N GLU A 7 -26.89 -8.49 0.12
CA GLU A 7 -27.10 -7.68 1.32
C GLU A 7 -26.65 -6.24 1.08
N ASN A 8 -27.43 -5.30 1.61
CA ASN A 8 -26.96 -3.93 1.77
C ASN A 8 -25.94 -3.89 2.91
N THR A 9 -24.66 -3.72 2.56
CA THR A 9 -23.55 -3.77 3.52
C THR A 9 -23.64 -2.68 4.60
N LEU A 10 -24.22 -1.51 4.27
CA LEU A 10 -24.38 -0.43 5.24
C LEU A 10 -25.43 -0.80 6.30
N LEU A 11 -26.60 -1.29 5.88
CA LEU A 11 -27.63 -1.79 6.79
C LEU A 11 -27.08 -2.92 7.67
N GLN A 12 -26.38 -3.87 7.05
CA GLN A 12 -25.76 -4.98 7.77
C GLN A 12 -24.76 -4.48 8.83
N SER A 13 -23.89 -3.54 8.49
CA SER A 13 -22.89 -2.98 9.40
C SER A 13 -23.55 -2.26 10.58
N ILE A 14 -24.50 -1.36 10.31
CA ILE A 14 -25.18 -0.57 11.36
C ILE A 14 -25.93 -1.51 12.31
N LEU A 15 -26.67 -2.48 11.77
CA LEU A 15 -27.46 -3.40 12.58
C LEU A 15 -26.58 -4.40 13.33
N THR A 16 -25.48 -4.87 12.75
CA THR A 16 -24.49 -5.71 13.45
C THR A 16 -23.94 -4.97 14.67
N GLU A 17 -23.53 -3.72 14.51
CA GLU A 17 -23.01 -2.90 15.61
C GLU A 17 -24.07 -2.68 16.70
N ARG A 18 -25.35 -2.51 16.34
CA ARG A 18 -26.42 -2.18 17.29
C ARG A 18 -27.07 -3.40 17.94
N ILE A 19 -27.14 -4.54 17.26
CA ILE A 19 -27.87 -5.74 17.69
C ILE A 19 -26.94 -6.83 18.22
N LEU A 20 -25.74 -6.96 17.64
CA LEU A 20 -24.83 -8.10 17.91
C LEU A 20 -23.64 -7.75 18.81
N ALA A 21 -23.40 -6.48 19.09
CA ALA A 21 -22.31 -6.06 19.97
C ALA A 21 -22.50 -6.55 21.42
N ASN A 22 -21.42 -7.03 22.02
CA ASN A 22 -21.38 -7.49 23.42
C ASN A 22 -20.14 -6.91 24.13
N PRO A 23 -20.30 -6.03 25.14
CA PRO A 23 -21.57 -5.55 25.71
C PRO A 23 -22.37 -4.67 24.72
N PRO A 24 -23.70 -4.58 24.85
CA PRO A 24 -24.52 -3.71 24.00
C PRO A 24 -24.07 -2.25 24.12
N PRO A 25 -23.84 -1.54 23.00
CA PRO A 25 -23.49 -0.13 23.05
C PRO A 25 -24.65 0.70 23.59
N ALA A 26 -24.33 1.83 24.22
CA ALA A 26 -25.35 2.78 24.65
C ALA A 26 -26.21 3.24 23.44
N PRO A 27 -27.55 3.28 23.55
CA PRO A 27 -28.40 3.70 22.45
C PRO A 27 -28.04 5.10 21.95
N THR A 28 -27.70 5.22 20.67
CA THR A 28 -27.38 6.48 20.00
C THR A 28 -28.47 6.85 19.00
N SER A 29 -28.72 8.15 18.82
CA SER A 29 -29.59 8.62 17.73
C SER A 29 -28.99 8.27 16.37
N ILE A 30 -29.82 7.80 15.45
CA ILE A 30 -29.46 7.53 14.06
C ILE A 30 -30.41 8.35 13.18
N ASP A 31 -29.86 8.95 12.14
CA ASP A 31 -30.61 9.63 11.08
C ASP A 31 -29.71 9.59 9.83
N GLN A 32 -29.92 8.59 8.98
CA GLN A 32 -29.09 8.33 7.81
C GLN A 32 -29.92 7.90 6.62
N ILE A 33 -29.69 8.54 5.48
CA ILE A 33 -30.26 8.15 4.19
C ILE A 33 -29.18 7.45 3.37
N ALA A 34 -29.51 6.30 2.80
CA ALA A 34 -28.62 5.48 2.00
C ALA A 34 -29.26 5.14 0.65
N SER A 35 -28.48 5.18 -0.42
CA SER A 35 -28.92 4.72 -1.74
C SER A 35 -28.40 3.33 -2.03
N ASP A 36 -29.22 2.53 -2.70
CA ASP A 36 -28.87 1.22 -3.24
C ASP A 36 -29.04 1.26 -4.78
N PHE A 37 -28.67 0.18 -5.47
CA PHE A 37 -28.88 0.04 -6.90
C PHE A 37 -30.38 0.19 -7.25
N ASP A 38 -30.68 0.39 -8.53
CA ASP A 38 -32.05 0.57 -9.05
C ASP A 38 -32.78 1.82 -8.54
N GLY A 39 -32.06 2.77 -7.93
CA GLY A 39 -32.66 3.99 -7.40
C GLY A 39 -33.49 3.72 -6.14
N VAL A 40 -33.17 2.65 -5.42
CA VAL A 40 -33.76 2.34 -4.12
C VAL A 40 -33.12 3.24 -3.06
N THR A 41 -33.96 3.76 -2.16
CA THR A 41 -33.51 4.59 -1.04
C THR A 41 -33.91 3.94 0.27
N PHE A 42 -32.97 3.88 1.20
CA PHE A 42 -33.20 3.49 2.58
C PHE A 42 -33.07 4.70 3.50
N HIS A 43 -33.86 4.73 4.55
CA HIS A 43 -33.71 5.66 5.66
C HIS A 43 -33.66 4.89 6.96
N ILE A 44 -32.54 5.03 7.66
CA ILE A 44 -32.32 4.42 8.97
C ILE A 44 -32.38 5.54 10.00
N SER A 45 -33.40 5.51 10.86
CA SER A 45 -33.64 6.58 11.82
C SER A 45 -34.05 6.05 13.19
N THR A 46 -33.98 6.90 14.22
CA THR A 46 -34.51 6.63 15.56
C THR A 46 -35.62 7.65 15.89
N PRO A 47 -36.86 7.46 15.38
CA PRO A 47 -37.86 8.53 15.33
C PRO A 47 -38.49 8.86 16.69
N GLN A 48 -38.60 7.89 17.60
CA GLN A 48 -39.27 8.06 18.91
C GLN A 48 -38.30 7.93 20.08
N SER A 49 -37.40 6.94 20.03
CA SER A 49 -36.41 6.65 21.06
C SER A 49 -35.10 6.19 20.42
N LYS A 50 -33.97 6.45 21.10
CA LYS A 50 -32.66 5.92 20.69
C LYS A 50 -32.59 4.39 20.73
N SER A 51 -33.49 3.74 21.47
CA SER A 51 -33.62 2.28 21.53
C SER A 51 -34.47 1.69 20.39
N GLN A 52 -35.13 2.51 19.57
CA GLN A 52 -35.97 2.04 18.48
C GLN A 52 -35.39 2.48 17.13
N ILE A 53 -34.93 1.51 16.35
CA ILE A 53 -34.36 1.74 15.02
C ILE A 53 -35.46 1.48 13.99
N GLN A 54 -35.83 2.51 13.24
CA GLN A 54 -36.70 2.41 12.08
C GLN A 54 -35.86 2.28 10.81
N VAL A 55 -36.21 1.31 9.96
CA VAL A 55 -35.64 1.18 8.62
C VAL A 55 -36.79 1.31 7.62
N SER A 56 -36.75 2.40 6.85
CA SER A 56 -37.73 2.70 5.81
C SER A 56 -37.11 2.48 4.43
N LEU A 57 -37.89 1.94 3.51
CA LEU A 57 -37.51 1.57 2.16
C LEU A 57 -38.42 2.32 1.18
N GLN A 58 -37.81 2.95 0.17
CA GLN A 58 -38.50 3.54 -0.97
C GLN A 58 -38.06 2.82 -2.26
N VAL A 59 -39.03 2.35 -3.04
CA VAL A 59 -38.84 1.63 -4.30
C VAL A 59 -39.83 2.15 -5.33
N LYS A 60 -39.33 2.61 -6.47
CA LYS A 60 -40.17 3.20 -7.53
C LYS A 60 -41.30 2.28 -8.03
N CYS A 61 -41.04 0.99 -8.16
CA CYS A 61 -42.02 0.00 -8.62
C CYS A 61 -42.78 -0.70 -7.48
N TYR A 62 -42.81 -0.15 -6.25
CA TYR A 62 -43.42 -0.83 -5.10
C TYR A 62 -44.87 -1.27 -5.35
N LYS A 63 -45.69 -0.43 -5.97
CA LYS A 63 -47.09 -0.76 -6.31
C LYS A 63 -47.21 -1.99 -7.23
N GLU A 64 -46.29 -2.16 -8.16
CA GLU A 64 -46.24 -3.33 -9.05
C GLU A 64 -45.84 -4.58 -8.26
N LEU A 65 -44.88 -4.45 -7.35
CA LEU A 65 -44.46 -5.55 -6.47
C LEU A 65 -45.61 -6.01 -5.55
N VAL A 66 -46.38 -5.08 -5.00
CA VAL A 66 -47.58 -5.38 -4.18
C VAL A 66 -48.60 -6.17 -5.00
N ALA A 67 -48.88 -5.79 -6.26
CA ALA A 67 -49.78 -6.54 -7.14
C ALA A 67 -49.30 -7.99 -7.41
N TYR A 68 -48.01 -8.25 -7.22
CA TYR A 68 -47.40 -9.57 -7.36
C TYR A 68 -47.10 -10.27 -6.02
N GLY A 69 -47.69 -9.81 -4.90
CA GLY A 69 -47.62 -10.50 -3.61
C GLY A 69 -46.47 -10.07 -2.70
N ALA A 70 -45.92 -8.86 -2.88
CA ALA A 70 -44.84 -8.38 -2.02
C ALA A 70 -45.25 -8.24 -0.55
N GLU A 71 -46.51 -7.92 -0.26
CA GLU A 71 -47.00 -7.82 1.13
C GLU A 71 -46.92 -9.16 1.85
N ASP A 72 -47.24 -10.28 1.19
CA ASP A 72 -47.15 -11.62 1.78
C ASP A 72 -45.71 -11.99 2.11
N VAL A 73 -44.78 -11.65 1.23
CA VAL A 73 -43.33 -11.87 1.45
C VAL A 73 -42.84 -11.00 2.60
N LEU A 74 -43.19 -9.73 2.64
CA LEU A 74 -42.79 -8.81 3.71
C LEU A 74 -43.39 -9.24 5.06
N GLN A 75 -44.65 -9.66 5.08
CA GLN A 75 -45.32 -10.18 6.27
C GLN A 75 -44.65 -11.45 6.78
N ARG A 76 -44.29 -12.39 5.89
CA ARG A 76 -43.56 -13.62 6.23
C ARG A 76 -42.19 -13.33 6.84
N GLU A 77 -41.43 -12.41 6.25
CA GLU A 77 -40.04 -12.14 6.66
C GLU A 77 -39.95 -11.22 7.88
N TYR A 78 -40.87 -10.25 8.01
CA TYR A 78 -40.74 -9.13 8.97
C TYR A 78 -41.95 -8.90 9.85
N GLY A 79 -43.01 -9.73 9.80
CA GLY A 79 -44.33 -9.42 10.37
C GLY A 79 -44.36 -8.85 11.80
N ALA A 80 -43.47 -9.30 12.70
CA ALA A 80 -43.38 -8.79 14.08
C ALA A 80 -42.80 -7.36 14.20
N TYR A 81 -42.15 -6.87 13.14
CA TYR A 81 -41.42 -5.60 13.08
C TYR A 81 -42.07 -4.58 12.14
N ILE A 82 -43.10 -4.95 11.38
CA ILE A 82 -43.76 -4.05 10.44
C ILE A 82 -44.45 -2.92 11.21
N THR A 83 -44.24 -1.69 10.74
CA THR A 83 -44.89 -0.48 11.27
C THR A 83 -45.51 0.32 10.13
N SER A 84 -46.28 1.37 10.47
CA SER A 84 -46.80 2.30 9.48
C SER A 84 -45.66 2.90 8.64
N PRO A 85 -45.75 2.90 7.29
CA PRO A 85 -44.72 3.47 6.44
C PRO A 85 -44.43 4.93 6.78
N GLU A 86 -43.15 5.27 6.83
CA GLU A 86 -42.68 6.64 7.00
C GLU A 86 -43.11 7.53 5.83
N ALA A 87 -43.41 8.80 6.10
CA ALA A 87 -43.79 9.76 5.06
C ALA A 87 -42.70 9.85 3.97
N GLY A 88 -43.08 9.54 2.72
CA GLY A 88 -42.16 9.53 1.57
C GLY A 88 -41.52 8.17 1.27
N TYR A 89 -41.76 7.16 2.11
CA TYR A 89 -41.28 5.78 1.92
C TYR A 89 -42.45 4.82 1.71
N ASP A 90 -42.16 3.68 1.09
CA ASP A 90 -43.18 2.70 0.70
C ASP A 90 -43.40 1.62 1.78
N PHE A 91 -42.36 1.29 2.54
CA PHE A 91 -42.39 0.26 3.58
C PHE A 91 -41.46 0.62 4.74
N SER A 92 -41.88 0.34 5.97
CA SER A 92 -41.07 0.59 7.17
C SER A 92 -41.16 -0.56 8.16
N ILE A 93 -40.02 -0.87 8.79
CA ILE A 93 -39.93 -1.74 9.96
C ILE A 93 -39.36 -0.98 11.15
N LEU A 94 -39.77 -1.35 12.35
CA LEU A 94 -39.28 -0.80 13.62
C LEU A 94 -38.70 -1.93 14.47
N ILE A 95 -37.42 -1.81 14.81
CA ILE A 95 -36.68 -2.76 15.64
C ILE A 95 -36.44 -2.13 16.99
N ASP A 96 -37.01 -2.72 18.04
CA ASP A 96 -36.81 -2.31 19.43
C ASP A 96 -35.63 -3.08 20.04
N LEU A 97 -34.54 -2.36 20.33
CA LEU A 97 -33.31 -2.92 20.90
C LEU A 97 -33.52 -3.54 22.30
N GLU A 98 -34.61 -3.18 22.98
CA GLU A 98 -34.96 -3.74 24.29
C GLU A 98 -35.76 -5.05 24.16
N LYS A 99 -36.29 -5.36 22.97
CA LYS A 99 -37.13 -6.54 22.69
C LYS A 99 -36.54 -7.41 21.58
N LEU A 100 -35.22 -7.60 21.61
CA LEU A 100 -34.51 -8.46 20.66
C LEU A 100 -34.73 -9.95 21.00
N PRO A 101 -34.62 -10.85 19.99
CA PRO A 101 -34.61 -12.29 20.22
C PRO A 101 -33.58 -12.71 21.28
N ALA A 102 -33.87 -13.76 22.04
CA ALA A 102 -33.00 -14.19 23.15
C ALA A 102 -31.71 -14.84 22.63
N SER A 103 -31.78 -15.60 21.53
CA SER A 103 -30.61 -16.29 20.97
C SER A 103 -29.78 -15.37 20.08
N GLN A 104 -28.46 -15.57 20.09
CA GLN A 104 -27.56 -14.84 19.18
C GLN A 104 -27.80 -15.21 17.71
N GLU A 105 -28.09 -16.48 17.42
CA GLU A 105 -28.38 -16.95 16.06
C GLU A 105 -29.62 -16.25 15.46
N GLU A 106 -30.70 -16.08 16.23
CA GLU A 106 -31.89 -15.35 15.77
C GLU A 106 -31.62 -13.86 15.54
N ARG A 107 -30.70 -13.26 16.32
CA ARG A 107 -30.27 -11.87 16.12
C ARG A 107 -29.43 -11.72 14.86
N GLU A 108 -28.51 -12.64 14.60
CA GLU A 108 -27.69 -12.66 13.38
C GLU A 108 -28.59 -12.83 12.15
N GLU A 109 -29.58 -13.72 12.24
CA GLU A 109 -30.56 -13.92 11.18
C GLU A 109 -31.49 -12.72 10.99
N LEU A 110 -31.85 -11.99 12.05
CA LEU A 110 -32.58 -10.73 11.94
C LEU A 110 -31.76 -9.68 11.17
N VAL A 111 -30.49 -9.48 11.54
CA VAL A 111 -29.58 -8.56 10.84
C VAL A 111 -29.48 -8.93 9.36
N ARG A 112 -29.27 -10.22 9.05
CA ARG A 112 -29.19 -10.73 7.70
C ARG A 112 -30.48 -10.47 6.92
N ARG A 113 -31.65 -10.82 7.47
CA ARG A 113 -32.96 -10.59 6.81
C ARG A 113 -33.20 -9.11 6.53
N VAL A 114 -32.90 -8.21 7.47
CA VAL A 114 -33.09 -6.76 7.25
C VAL A 114 -32.12 -6.22 6.20
N SER A 115 -30.87 -6.70 6.17
CA SER A 115 -29.92 -6.32 5.12
C SER A 115 -30.34 -6.77 3.72
N LEU A 116 -31.23 -7.77 3.61
CA LEU A 116 -31.82 -8.27 2.37
C LEU A 116 -33.16 -7.61 2.00
N LEU A 117 -33.55 -6.51 2.64
CA LEU A 117 -34.88 -5.91 2.48
C LEU A 117 -35.25 -5.59 1.02
N LYS A 118 -34.33 -5.00 0.25
CA LYS A 118 -34.52 -4.79 -1.20
C LYS A 118 -34.69 -6.10 -1.96
N ARG A 119 -33.88 -7.12 -1.64
CA ARG A 119 -33.95 -8.44 -2.28
C ARG A 119 -35.29 -9.11 -2.00
N ASN A 120 -35.75 -9.06 -0.75
CA ASN A 120 -36.98 -9.73 -0.33
C ASN A 120 -38.21 -9.12 -0.98
N VAL A 121 -38.33 -7.78 -1.04
CA VAL A 121 -39.47 -7.14 -1.73
C VAL A 121 -39.48 -7.44 -3.24
N MET A 122 -38.31 -7.50 -3.87
CA MET A 122 -38.15 -7.80 -5.30
C MET A 122 -38.30 -9.29 -5.64
N ALA A 123 -38.29 -10.18 -4.65
CA ALA A 123 -38.44 -11.62 -4.86
C ALA A 123 -39.88 -12.03 -5.18
N ALA A 124 -40.87 -11.25 -4.75
CA ALA A 124 -42.28 -11.63 -4.85
C ALA A 124 -42.77 -11.96 -6.27
N PRO A 125 -42.45 -11.17 -7.32
CA PRO A 125 -42.82 -11.53 -8.69
C PRO A 125 -42.21 -12.86 -9.17
N PHE A 126 -41.00 -13.19 -8.71
CA PHE A 126 -40.35 -14.47 -9.02
C PHE A 126 -40.99 -15.63 -8.27
N GLU A 127 -41.27 -15.47 -6.96
CA GLU A 127 -41.96 -16.50 -6.17
C GLU A 127 -43.34 -16.82 -6.78
N LYS A 128 -44.10 -15.79 -7.16
CA LYS A 128 -45.40 -15.94 -7.83
C LYS A 128 -45.29 -16.66 -9.17
N ALA A 129 -44.31 -16.29 -10.01
CA ALA A 129 -44.09 -16.99 -11.28
C ALA A 129 -43.61 -18.43 -11.11
N PHE A 130 -42.83 -18.73 -10.06
CA PHE A 130 -42.36 -20.09 -9.80
C PHE A 130 -43.47 -20.98 -9.23
N ALA A 131 -44.41 -20.42 -8.46
CA ALA A 131 -45.62 -21.12 -8.04
C ALA A 131 -46.54 -21.42 -9.24
N GLU A 132 -46.78 -20.43 -10.09
CA GLU A 132 -47.55 -20.60 -11.33
C GLU A 132 -46.91 -21.62 -12.28
N PHE A 133 -45.58 -21.68 -12.34
CA PHE A 133 -44.87 -22.75 -13.05
C PHE A 133 -45.19 -24.14 -12.48
N ASP A 134 -45.21 -24.30 -11.14
CA ASP A 134 -45.52 -25.60 -10.53
C ASP A 134 -46.95 -26.04 -10.90
N GLU A 135 -47.92 -25.13 -10.83
CA GLU A 135 -49.33 -25.38 -11.20
C GLU A 135 -49.47 -25.75 -12.70
N LEU A 136 -48.84 -24.98 -13.59
CA LEU A 136 -48.88 -25.23 -15.03
C LEU A 136 -48.16 -26.53 -15.41
N SER A 137 -47.06 -26.88 -14.73
CA SER A 137 -46.30 -28.10 -14.98
C SER A 137 -47.08 -29.34 -14.53
N GLU A 138 -47.75 -29.27 -13.37
CA GLU A 138 -48.64 -30.33 -12.87
C GLU A 138 -49.86 -30.52 -13.77
N GLU A 139 -50.47 -29.43 -14.26
CA GLU A 139 -51.61 -29.51 -15.18
C GLU A 139 -51.19 -30.05 -16.54
N ALA A 140 -50.06 -29.60 -17.11
CA ALA A 140 -49.56 -30.08 -18.39
C ALA A 140 -49.21 -31.58 -18.38
N ALA A 141 -48.77 -32.12 -17.23
CA ALA A 141 -48.47 -33.54 -17.08
C ALA A 141 -49.70 -34.45 -17.31
N LYS A 142 -50.92 -33.90 -17.30
CA LYS A 142 -52.17 -34.62 -17.55
C LYS A 142 -52.49 -34.77 -19.05
N TYR A 143 -51.78 -34.06 -19.93
CA TYR A 143 -52.04 -34.02 -21.37
C TYR A 143 -50.80 -34.41 -22.18
N THR A 144 -51.01 -34.85 -23.41
CA THR A 144 -49.90 -34.96 -24.39
C THR A 144 -49.59 -33.58 -24.96
N SER A 145 -48.39 -33.37 -25.52
CA SER A 145 -47.95 -32.08 -26.06
C SER A 145 -48.87 -31.52 -27.15
N GLU A 146 -49.68 -32.35 -27.82
CA GLU A 146 -50.62 -31.96 -28.87
C GLU A 146 -52.07 -31.76 -28.36
N SER A 147 -52.37 -32.17 -27.12
CA SER A 147 -53.72 -32.16 -26.56
C SER A 147 -53.91 -31.22 -25.37
N ALA A 148 -52.93 -30.36 -25.08
CA ALA A 148 -52.97 -29.43 -23.96
C ALA A 148 -54.00 -28.29 -24.20
N PRO A 149 -54.83 -27.92 -23.21
CA PRO A 149 -55.74 -26.78 -23.32
C PRO A 149 -54.99 -25.47 -23.63
N ALA A 150 -55.63 -24.54 -24.34
CA ALA A 150 -55.00 -23.28 -24.77
C ALA A 150 -54.34 -22.50 -23.63
N GLY A 151 -54.94 -22.46 -22.44
CA GLY A 151 -54.36 -21.80 -21.26
C GLY A 151 -53.05 -22.43 -20.74
N VAL A 152 -52.87 -23.74 -20.89
CA VAL A 152 -51.62 -24.45 -20.50
C VAL A 152 -50.54 -24.25 -21.56
N ALA A 153 -50.94 -24.15 -22.83
CA ALA A 153 -50.06 -23.91 -23.97
C ALA A 153 -49.55 -22.46 -24.06
N GLU A 154 -50.40 -21.48 -23.74
CA GLU A 154 -50.07 -20.04 -23.77
C GLU A 154 -49.21 -19.61 -22.57
N GLY A 155 -49.29 -20.34 -21.46
CA GLY A 155 -48.56 -20.09 -20.21
C GLY A 155 -49.19 -19.00 -19.36
N GLY A 156 -48.47 -18.60 -18.32
CA GLY A 156 -48.91 -17.60 -17.36
C GLY A 156 -48.87 -16.16 -17.87
N GLU A 157 -49.49 -15.25 -17.11
CA GLU A 157 -49.45 -13.82 -17.39
C GLU A 157 -48.04 -13.24 -17.19
N VAL A 158 -47.67 -12.29 -18.06
CA VAL A 158 -46.39 -11.59 -17.97
C VAL A 158 -46.42 -10.60 -16.81
N LYS A 159 -45.50 -10.79 -15.87
CA LYS A 159 -45.30 -9.88 -14.73
C LYS A 159 -44.25 -8.84 -15.13
N ALA A 160 -44.63 -7.57 -15.19
CA ALA A 160 -43.74 -6.48 -15.59
C ALA A 160 -43.34 -5.63 -14.39
N ILE A 161 -42.04 -5.42 -14.20
CA ILE A 161 -41.48 -4.66 -13.09
C ILE A 161 -40.61 -3.54 -13.65
N HIS A 162 -41.06 -2.29 -13.52
CA HIS A 162 -40.38 -1.08 -13.98
C HIS A 162 -39.47 -0.52 -12.89
N TYR A 163 -38.40 -1.25 -12.59
CA TYR A 163 -37.48 -0.95 -11.50
C TYR A 163 -36.61 0.31 -11.76
N ARG A 164 -36.52 0.80 -13.01
CA ARG A 164 -35.93 2.11 -13.34
C ARG A 164 -36.81 2.88 -14.33
N GLU A 165 -36.45 4.12 -14.63
CA GLU A 165 -37.23 4.99 -15.54
C GLU A 165 -37.45 4.42 -16.93
N GLU A 166 -36.42 3.81 -17.51
CA GLU A 166 -36.40 3.33 -18.90
C GLU A 166 -36.02 1.84 -18.99
N GLU A 167 -35.89 1.16 -17.85
CA GLU A 167 -35.52 -0.25 -17.77
C GLU A 167 -36.58 -1.02 -16.98
N ALA A 168 -36.88 -2.23 -17.43
CA ALA A 168 -37.83 -3.13 -16.77
C ALA A 168 -37.32 -4.57 -16.85
N PHE A 169 -37.87 -5.44 -16.01
CA PHE A 169 -37.77 -6.87 -16.22
C PHE A 169 -39.15 -7.51 -16.23
N TYR A 170 -39.26 -8.58 -17.00
CA TYR A 170 -40.50 -9.27 -17.28
C TYR A 170 -40.33 -10.74 -16.93
N ILE A 171 -41.32 -11.33 -16.26
CA ILE A 171 -41.29 -12.75 -15.90
C ILE A 171 -42.54 -13.41 -16.46
N LYS A 172 -42.35 -14.51 -17.21
CA LYS A 172 -43.44 -15.34 -17.73
C LYS A 172 -43.20 -16.79 -17.35
N ALA A 173 -44.18 -17.39 -16.68
CA ALA A 173 -44.20 -18.83 -16.41
C ALA A 173 -44.78 -19.59 -17.60
N SER A 174 -44.28 -20.78 -17.87
CA SER A 174 -44.82 -21.72 -18.85
C SER A 174 -44.72 -23.12 -18.25
N HIS A 175 -45.42 -24.12 -18.80
CA HIS A 175 -45.45 -25.45 -18.19
C HIS A 175 -44.08 -26.17 -18.12
N ASP A 176 -43.13 -25.80 -18.99
CA ASP A 176 -41.81 -26.43 -19.10
C ASP A 176 -40.62 -25.54 -18.69
N ARG A 177 -40.86 -24.23 -18.46
CA ARG A 177 -39.81 -23.24 -18.16
C ARG A 177 -40.38 -21.97 -17.53
N VAL A 178 -39.50 -21.18 -16.91
CA VAL A 178 -39.78 -19.78 -16.57
C VAL A 178 -38.83 -18.88 -17.34
N THR A 179 -39.38 -17.87 -18.00
CA THR A 179 -38.62 -16.92 -18.82
C THR A 179 -38.54 -15.58 -18.11
N VAL A 180 -37.32 -15.07 -17.92
CA VAL A 180 -37.05 -13.75 -17.33
C VAL A 180 -36.37 -12.88 -18.38
N ILE A 181 -36.97 -11.74 -18.73
CA ILE A 181 -36.49 -10.85 -19.79
C ILE A 181 -36.13 -9.51 -19.17
N PHE A 182 -34.86 -9.11 -19.26
CA PHE A 182 -34.42 -7.77 -18.88
C PHE A 182 -34.43 -6.86 -20.12
N SER A 183 -35.13 -5.74 -20.05
CA SER A 183 -34.93 -4.61 -20.97
C SER A 183 -33.91 -3.66 -20.34
N THR A 184 -32.73 -3.58 -20.93
CA THR A 184 -31.65 -2.70 -20.45
C THR A 184 -31.30 -1.67 -21.50
N LEU A 185 -31.01 -0.45 -21.03
CA LEU A 185 -30.63 0.68 -21.86
C LEU A 185 -29.12 0.91 -21.78
N PHE A 186 -28.48 1.03 -22.93
CA PHE A 186 -27.09 1.44 -23.03
C PHE A 186 -27.03 2.93 -23.38
N LYS A 187 -26.73 3.77 -22.39
CA LYS A 187 -26.62 5.23 -22.58
C LYS A 187 -25.41 5.64 -23.42
N ASP A 188 -24.35 4.84 -23.35
CA ASP A 188 -23.07 5.08 -24.01
C ASP A 188 -22.84 4.03 -25.10
N GLU A 189 -22.41 4.46 -26.28
CA GLU A 189 -22.18 3.56 -27.42
C GLU A 189 -21.07 2.54 -27.12
N VAL A 190 -20.05 2.92 -26.34
CA VAL A 190 -18.97 2.01 -25.96
C VAL A 190 -19.49 0.94 -25.00
N ASP A 191 -20.32 1.30 -24.02
CA ASP A 191 -21.00 0.33 -23.12
C ASP A 191 -21.85 -0.65 -23.91
N ARG A 192 -22.53 -0.20 -24.98
CA ARG A 192 -23.31 -1.08 -25.86
C ARG A 192 -22.43 -2.12 -26.54
N ILE A 193 -21.26 -1.73 -27.04
CA ILE A 193 -20.33 -2.66 -27.69
C ILE A 193 -19.77 -3.67 -26.69
N PHE A 194 -19.32 -3.22 -25.50
CA PHE A 194 -18.91 -4.14 -24.43
C PHE A 194 -20.04 -5.08 -24.05
N GLY A 195 -21.26 -4.55 -23.87
CA GLY A 195 -22.44 -5.31 -23.55
C GLY A 195 -22.72 -6.42 -24.56
N LYS A 196 -22.64 -6.12 -25.86
CA LYS A 196 -22.78 -7.13 -26.92
C LYS A 196 -21.75 -8.27 -26.80
N VAL A 197 -20.48 -7.94 -26.53
CA VAL A 197 -19.42 -8.95 -26.33
C VAL A 197 -19.70 -9.82 -25.10
N PHE A 198 -20.04 -9.21 -23.96
CA PHE A 198 -20.39 -9.96 -22.76
C PHE A 198 -21.59 -10.88 -22.99
N LEU A 199 -22.65 -10.39 -23.64
CA LEU A 199 -23.86 -11.16 -23.89
C LEU A 199 -23.61 -12.32 -24.87
N GLN A 200 -22.76 -12.11 -25.88
CA GLN A 200 -22.32 -13.20 -26.75
C GLN A 200 -21.60 -14.29 -25.94
N GLU A 201 -20.72 -13.91 -25.01
CA GLU A 201 -20.06 -14.87 -24.12
C GLU A 201 -21.07 -15.62 -23.22
N PHE A 202 -22.10 -14.94 -22.70
CA PHE A 202 -23.18 -15.59 -21.94
C PHE A 202 -23.96 -16.62 -22.78
N VAL A 203 -24.28 -16.30 -24.04
CA VAL A 203 -24.96 -17.21 -24.97
C VAL A 203 -24.10 -18.44 -25.24
N ASP A 204 -22.79 -18.26 -25.45
CA ASP A 204 -21.87 -19.34 -25.80
C ASP A 204 -21.31 -20.11 -24.58
N ALA A 205 -21.47 -19.62 -23.36
CA ALA A 205 -20.94 -20.24 -22.14
C ALA A 205 -21.44 -21.69 -21.93
N ARG A 206 -22.71 -21.95 -22.27
CA ARG A 206 -23.30 -23.30 -22.20
C ARG A 206 -22.64 -24.29 -23.15
N ARG A 207 -22.12 -23.82 -24.29
CA ARG A 207 -21.45 -24.66 -25.29
C ARG A 207 -20.05 -25.05 -24.86
N ARG A 208 -19.36 -24.20 -24.09
CA ARG A 208 -17.94 -24.35 -23.76
C ARG A 208 -17.68 -24.99 -22.39
N ALA A 209 -18.44 -24.65 -21.35
CA ALA A 209 -18.03 -24.98 -19.98
C ALA A 209 -19.16 -25.45 -19.04
N ILE A 210 -20.41 -24.98 -19.20
CA ILE A 210 -21.47 -25.22 -18.19
C ILE A 210 -22.80 -25.61 -18.86
N GLN A 211 -22.94 -26.88 -19.26
CA GLN A 211 -24.13 -27.38 -19.95
C GLN A 211 -25.42 -27.27 -19.13
N ASN A 212 -25.30 -27.37 -17.80
CA ASN A 212 -26.41 -27.37 -16.86
C ASN A 212 -26.92 -25.97 -16.45
N ALA A 213 -26.33 -24.88 -16.96
CA ALA A 213 -26.76 -23.52 -16.67
C ALA A 213 -28.05 -23.13 -17.43
N PRO A 214 -28.78 -22.09 -16.99
CA PRO A 214 -29.89 -21.50 -17.74
C PRO A 214 -29.48 -21.05 -19.14
N GLN A 215 -30.40 -21.14 -20.10
CA GLN A 215 -30.17 -20.59 -21.44
C GLN A 215 -30.30 -19.08 -21.40
N VAL A 216 -29.37 -18.39 -22.07
CA VAL A 216 -29.41 -16.94 -22.26
C VAL A 216 -29.59 -16.64 -23.74
N LEU A 217 -30.47 -15.71 -24.07
CA LEU A 217 -30.67 -15.17 -25.41
C LEU A 217 -30.56 -13.65 -25.34
N PHE A 218 -30.09 -13.04 -26.42
CA PHE A 218 -30.01 -11.59 -26.53
C PHE A 218 -30.54 -11.14 -27.90
N ARG A 219 -31.41 -10.11 -27.90
CA ARG A 219 -31.98 -9.51 -29.11
C ARG A 219 -32.11 -8.00 -28.94
N SER A 220 -32.06 -7.27 -30.05
CA SER A 220 -32.35 -5.83 -30.07
C SER A 220 -33.86 -5.57 -30.13
N ASP A 221 -34.61 -6.43 -30.82
CA ASP A 221 -36.06 -6.31 -30.91
C ASP A 221 -36.75 -7.02 -29.74
N PRO A 222 -37.88 -6.48 -29.24
CA PRO A 222 -38.63 -7.11 -28.17
C PRO A 222 -39.15 -8.49 -28.58
N PRO A 223 -39.03 -9.51 -27.71
CA PRO A 223 -39.69 -10.80 -27.90
C PRO A 223 -41.21 -10.63 -28.09
N LEU A 224 -41.83 -11.57 -28.83
CA LEU A 224 -43.26 -11.51 -29.16
C LEU A 224 -44.14 -11.44 -27.90
N GLU A 225 -43.69 -12.07 -26.82
CA GLU A 225 -44.36 -12.10 -25.52
C GLU A 225 -44.45 -10.73 -24.83
N LEU A 226 -43.67 -9.74 -25.27
CA LEU A 226 -43.65 -8.38 -24.70
C LEU A 226 -44.35 -7.34 -25.58
N GLN A 227 -44.96 -7.74 -26.70
CA GLN A 227 -45.65 -6.81 -27.58
C GLN A 227 -46.83 -6.12 -26.87
N GLY A 228 -46.88 -4.79 -26.94
CA GLY A 228 -47.95 -3.99 -26.32
C GLY A 228 -47.76 -3.68 -24.83
N MET A 229 -46.70 -4.17 -24.20
CA MET A 229 -46.38 -3.88 -22.81
C MET A 229 -45.85 -2.46 -22.62
N ARG A 230 -46.16 -1.85 -21.47
CA ARG A 230 -45.62 -0.55 -21.06
C ARG A 230 -44.08 -0.60 -21.01
N GLY A 231 -43.43 0.47 -21.46
CA GLY A 231 -41.96 0.57 -21.48
C GLY A 231 -41.29 -0.14 -22.67
N VAL A 232 -42.03 -0.89 -23.48
CA VAL A 232 -41.53 -1.51 -24.71
C VAL A 232 -41.81 -0.57 -25.88
N GLY A 233 -40.84 0.29 -26.21
CA GLY A 233 -40.98 1.28 -27.28
C GLY A 233 -41.12 0.66 -28.67
N LYS A 234 -41.81 1.34 -29.58
CA LYS A 234 -41.68 1.08 -31.03
C LYS A 234 -40.27 1.47 -31.45
N THR A 235 -39.52 0.51 -32.01
CA THR A 235 -38.19 0.70 -32.61
C THR A 235 -38.14 1.99 -33.43
N GLY A 236 -37.34 2.99 -33.02
CA GLY A 236 -37.09 4.15 -33.88
C GLY A 236 -36.55 5.43 -33.22
N GLU A 237 -36.84 5.73 -31.96
CA GLU A 237 -36.49 7.04 -31.40
C GLU A 237 -35.68 6.95 -30.09
N LYS A 238 -34.36 7.12 -30.25
CA LYS A 238 -33.34 7.46 -29.23
C LYS A 238 -33.10 6.45 -28.09
N GLY A 239 -32.15 5.53 -28.35
CA GLY A 239 -31.50 4.68 -27.35
C GLY A 239 -31.74 3.19 -27.65
N GLU A 240 -30.74 2.48 -28.17
CA GLU A 240 -30.84 1.07 -28.53
C GLU A 240 -31.03 0.17 -27.29
N MET A 241 -32.29 -0.01 -26.87
CA MET A 241 -32.72 -0.94 -25.84
C MET A 241 -32.34 -2.38 -26.25
N GLY A 242 -31.75 -3.13 -25.31
CA GLY A 242 -31.42 -4.53 -25.50
C GLY A 242 -32.28 -5.44 -24.62
N PHE A 243 -32.75 -6.55 -25.18
CA PHE A 243 -33.55 -7.55 -24.48
C PHE A 243 -32.71 -8.79 -24.19
N ILE A 244 -32.51 -9.08 -22.91
CA ILE A 244 -31.71 -10.21 -22.43
C ILE A 244 -32.66 -11.20 -21.77
N THR A 245 -32.79 -12.38 -22.36
CA THR A 245 -33.74 -13.41 -21.93
C THR A 245 -33.02 -14.57 -21.26
N PHE A 246 -33.33 -14.83 -20.00
CA PHE A 246 -32.96 -16.03 -19.27
C PHE A 246 -34.10 -17.04 -19.29
N VAL A 247 -33.81 -18.27 -19.71
CA VAL A 247 -34.75 -19.39 -19.68
C VAL A 247 -34.35 -20.37 -18.60
N LEU A 248 -35.15 -20.40 -17.53
CA LEU A 248 -34.98 -21.26 -16.38
C LEU A 248 -35.79 -22.56 -16.56
N PHE A 249 -35.10 -23.66 -16.82
CA PHE A 249 -35.68 -25.00 -16.85
C PHE A 249 -35.95 -25.59 -15.45
N PRO A 250 -36.73 -26.69 -15.31
CA PRO A 250 -37.18 -27.22 -14.02
C PRO A 250 -36.04 -27.52 -13.02
N ARG A 251 -34.86 -27.90 -13.52
CA ARG A 251 -33.66 -28.11 -12.70
C ARG A 251 -33.22 -26.87 -11.90
N HIS A 252 -33.48 -25.68 -12.42
CA HIS A 252 -33.20 -24.39 -11.77
C HIS A 252 -34.36 -23.94 -10.86
N LEU A 253 -35.54 -24.51 -11.03
CA LEU A 253 -36.76 -24.12 -10.31
C LEU A 253 -37.05 -25.03 -9.10
N LYS A 254 -36.13 -25.93 -8.75
CA LYS A 254 -36.23 -26.78 -7.55
C LYS A 254 -36.37 -25.93 -6.30
N LYS A 255 -37.34 -26.27 -5.43
CA LYS A 255 -37.66 -25.53 -4.19
C LYS A 255 -36.40 -25.19 -3.35
N ALA A 256 -35.48 -26.13 -3.19
CA ALA A 256 -34.24 -25.95 -2.44
C ALA A 256 -33.28 -24.86 -2.99
N ARG A 257 -33.40 -24.46 -4.26
CA ARG A 257 -32.51 -23.49 -4.91
C ARG A 257 -33.21 -22.20 -5.35
N ARG A 258 -34.52 -22.07 -5.15
CA ARG A 258 -35.29 -20.90 -5.61
C ARG A 258 -34.76 -19.60 -5.02
N ALA A 259 -34.54 -19.57 -3.70
CA ALA A 259 -34.06 -18.39 -3.00
C ALA A 259 -32.69 -17.90 -3.55
N GLU A 260 -31.76 -18.82 -3.78
CA GLU A 260 -30.44 -18.54 -4.35
C GLU A 260 -30.57 -18.01 -5.79
N ASN A 261 -31.34 -18.70 -6.63
CA ASN A 261 -31.51 -18.35 -8.03
C ASN A 261 -32.21 -17.00 -8.22
N ILE A 262 -33.17 -16.66 -7.36
CA ILE A 262 -33.82 -15.34 -7.33
C ILE A 262 -32.79 -14.25 -7.02
N SER A 263 -31.98 -14.43 -5.96
CA SER A 263 -30.92 -13.47 -5.62
C SER A 263 -29.94 -13.24 -6.78
N HIS A 264 -29.52 -14.31 -7.46
CA HIS A 264 -28.63 -14.21 -8.61
C HIS A 264 -29.26 -13.48 -9.79
N ILE A 265 -30.47 -13.87 -10.19
CA ILE A 265 -31.08 -13.32 -11.39
C ILE A 265 -31.50 -11.86 -11.17
N GLN A 266 -31.98 -11.51 -9.98
CA GLN A 266 -32.36 -10.14 -9.65
C GLN A 266 -31.18 -9.16 -9.79
N THR A 267 -29.97 -9.57 -9.38
CA THR A 267 -28.76 -8.73 -9.43
C THR A 267 -28.06 -8.74 -10.79
N PHE A 268 -28.59 -9.46 -11.79
CA PHE A 268 -27.96 -9.64 -13.09
C PHE A 268 -27.63 -8.30 -13.78
N ARG A 269 -28.57 -7.35 -13.79
CA ARG A 269 -28.38 -6.08 -14.48
C ARG A 269 -27.23 -5.26 -13.87
N ASP A 270 -27.16 -5.20 -12.54
CA ASP A 270 -26.07 -4.50 -11.86
C ASP A 270 -24.74 -5.22 -12.05
N TYR A 271 -24.73 -6.55 -11.96
CA TYR A 271 -23.57 -7.37 -12.25
C TYR A 271 -23.02 -7.08 -13.66
N PHE A 272 -23.91 -7.07 -14.64
CA PHE A 272 -23.59 -6.86 -16.03
C PHE A 272 -22.99 -5.46 -16.28
N HIS A 273 -23.64 -4.41 -15.77
CA HIS A 273 -23.15 -3.03 -15.90
C HIS A 273 -21.89 -2.76 -15.09
N TYR A 274 -21.69 -3.45 -13.96
CA TYR A 274 -20.46 -3.39 -13.17
C TYR A 274 -19.28 -3.97 -13.96
N HIS A 275 -19.44 -5.15 -14.57
CA HIS A 275 -18.37 -5.81 -15.32
C HIS A 275 -18.01 -5.12 -16.62
N ILE A 276 -18.97 -4.46 -17.28
CA ILE A 276 -18.69 -3.56 -18.40
C ILE A 276 -17.73 -2.44 -17.95
N LYS A 277 -18.03 -1.78 -16.82
CA LYS A 277 -17.18 -0.71 -16.27
C LYS A 277 -15.81 -1.23 -15.81
N ALA A 278 -15.77 -2.40 -15.16
CA ALA A 278 -14.53 -3.03 -14.76
C ALA A 278 -13.63 -3.38 -15.97
N SER A 279 -14.24 -3.86 -17.06
CA SER A 279 -13.53 -4.15 -18.31
C SER A 279 -12.98 -2.90 -18.99
N LYS A 280 -13.76 -1.81 -19.00
CA LYS A 280 -13.27 -0.49 -19.43
C LYS A 280 -12.06 -0.05 -18.61
N ALA A 281 -12.14 -0.13 -17.27
CA ALA A 281 -11.02 0.22 -16.39
C ALA A 281 -9.77 -0.64 -16.65
N TYR A 282 -9.95 -1.94 -16.89
CA TYR A 282 -8.86 -2.84 -17.26
C TYR A 282 -8.23 -2.45 -18.60
N ILE A 283 -9.03 -2.12 -19.62
CA ILE A 283 -8.53 -1.65 -20.92
C ILE A 283 -7.77 -0.33 -20.76
N HIS A 284 -8.26 0.63 -19.95
CA HIS A 284 -7.50 1.85 -19.65
C HIS A 284 -6.15 1.56 -19.00
N SER A 285 -6.07 0.56 -18.12
CA SER A 285 -4.79 0.12 -17.53
C SER A 285 -3.84 -0.45 -18.60
N ARG A 286 -4.35 -1.29 -19.50
CA ARG A 286 -3.59 -1.87 -20.61
C ARG A 286 -3.14 -0.81 -21.62
N MET A 287 -4.01 0.15 -21.94
CA MET A 287 -3.69 1.29 -22.81
C MET A 287 -2.58 2.12 -22.18
N ARG A 288 -2.67 2.48 -20.89
CA ARG A 288 -1.60 3.19 -20.18
C ARG A 288 -0.27 2.43 -20.24
N ARG A 289 -0.29 1.12 -20.03
CA ARG A 289 0.91 0.28 -20.19
C ARG A 289 1.48 0.34 -21.60
N ARG A 290 0.65 0.16 -22.63
CA ARG A 290 1.09 0.21 -24.02
C ARG A 290 1.60 1.59 -24.44
N THR A 291 0.98 2.66 -23.94
CA THR A 291 1.47 4.02 -24.13
C THR A 291 2.83 4.21 -23.46
N ALA A 292 3.02 3.68 -22.25
CA ALA A 292 4.34 3.69 -21.60
C ALA A 292 5.38 2.93 -22.44
N ASP A 293 5.03 1.76 -23.00
CA ASP A 293 5.92 1.00 -23.88
C ASP A 293 6.26 1.80 -25.16
N PHE A 294 5.28 2.46 -25.79
CA PHE A 294 5.53 3.31 -26.96
C PHE A 294 6.39 4.52 -26.63
N LEU A 295 6.18 5.15 -25.47
CA LEU A 295 7.04 6.24 -25.00
C LEU A 295 8.47 5.77 -24.77
N GLN A 296 8.68 4.55 -24.25
CA GLN A 296 10.02 3.96 -24.15
C GLN A 296 10.67 3.78 -25.53
N VAL A 297 9.92 3.27 -26.52
CA VAL A 297 10.43 3.12 -27.90
C VAL A 297 10.77 4.47 -28.51
N LEU A 298 9.91 5.48 -28.36
CA LEU A 298 10.18 6.85 -28.83
C LEU A 298 11.39 7.47 -28.14
N ASN A 299 11.55 7.25 -26.83
CA ASN A 299 12.71 7.71 -26.08
C ASN A 299 14.00 7.02 -26.54
N ARG A 300 13.96 5.75 -26.93
CA ARG A 300 15.10 5.03 -27.54
C ARG A 300 15.39 5.49 -28.97
N ALA A 301 14.38 5.95 -29.70
CA ALA A 301 14.53 6.44 -31.08
C ALA A 301 15.00 7.89 -31.16
N ARG A 302 15.06 8.62 -30.02
CA ARG A 302 15.73 9.92 -29.97
C ARG A 302 17.21 9.69 -30.29
N PRO A 303 17.80 10.40 -31.27
CA PRO A 303 19.23 10.40 -31.47
C PRO A 303 19.89 10.74 -30.14
N GLU A 304 20.84 9.92 -29.70
CA GLU A 304 21.78 10.33 -28.67
C GLU A 304 22.57 11.49 -29.27
N ASN A 305 22.08 12.72 -29.09
CA ASN A 305 22.91 13.90 -29.26
C ASN A 305 24.13 13.70 -28.36
N GLU A 306 25.30 13.83 -28.98
CA GLU A 306 26.64 13.83 -28.37
C GLU A 306 26.63 14.33 -26.93
N GLU A 307 27.29 13.55 -26.06
CA GLU A 307 27.76 13.94 -24.73
C GLU A 307 26.94 15.03 -24.02
N ARG A 308 25.68 14.72 -23.67
CA ARG A 308 25.13 15.39 -22.49
C ARG A 308 25.78 14.73 -21.28
N GLU A 309 26.76 15.45 -20.70
CA GLU A 309 27.30 15.23 -19.36
C GLU A 309 26.27 14.49 -18.52
N ARG A 310 26.48 13.19 -18.31
CA ARG A 310 25.80 12.47 -17.24
C ARG A 310 26.28 13.16 -15.98
N LYS A 311 25.53 14.15 -15.48
CA LYS A 311 25.76 14.74 -14.16
C LYS A 311 25.49 13.64 -13.13
N THR A 312 26.45 12.75 -12.96
CA THR A 312 26.55 11.83 -11.83
C THR A 312 26.76 12.69 -10.60
N ALA A 313 25.65 13.07 -9.95
CA ALA A 313 25.57 13.81 -8.70
C ALA A 313 26.45 15.08 -8.61
N SER A 314 25.82 16.25 -8.46
CA SER A 314 26.50 17.42 -7.92
C SER A 314 27.25 16.99 -6.65
N GLY A 315 28.55 17.26 -6.56
CA GLY A 315 29.44 16.85 -5.45
C GLY A 315 29.12 17.51 -4.11
N GLY A 316 27.84 17.66 -3.76
CA GLY A 316 27.35 18.32 -2.57
C GLY A 316 27.81 17.64 -1.29
N ILE A 317 27.78 16.30 -1.22
CA ILE A 317 28.30 15.56 -0.06
C ILE A 317 29.81 15.76 0.08
N ALA A 318 30.58 15.59 -1.01
CA ALA A 318 32.01 15.90 -1.00
C ALA A 318 32.28 17.35 -0.56
N LYS A 319 31.49 18.31 -1.04
CA LYS A 319 31.62 19.74 -0.67
C LYS A 319 31.30 19.96 0.81
N THR A 320 30.25 19.33 1.33
CA THR A 320 29.87 19.43 2.75
C THR A 320 30.91 18.78 3.65
N PHE A 321 31.37 17.57 3.32
CA PHE A 321 32.41 16.86 4.06
C PHE A 321 33.68 17.69 4.12
N THR A 322 34.16 18.18 2.97
CA THR A 322 35.37 19.00 2.93
C THR A 322 35.23 20.31 3.70
N LYS A 323 34.07 20.98 3.62
CA LYS A 323 33.83 22.19 4.44
C LYS A 323 33.90 21.91 5.93
N ASP A 324 33.26 20.84 6.38
CA ASP A 324 33.30 20.41 7.78
C ASP A 324 34.72 20.01 8.21
N LEU A 325 35.45 19.35 7.33
CA LEU A 325 36.82 18.90 7.57
C LEU A 325 37.79 20.08 7.82
N LEU A 326 37.54 21.22 7.17
CA LEU A 326 38.33 22.46 7.33
C LEU A 326 37.98 23.25 8.59
N ILE A 327 36.93 22.88 9.34
CA ILE A 327 36.60 23.53 10.61
C ILE A 327 37.64 23.15 11.66
N ASP A 328 38.17 24.18 12.34
CA ASP A 328 39.18 24.03 13.39
C ASP A 328 38.76 22.97 14.43
N PRO A 329 39.54 21.88 14.61
CA PRO A 329 39.26 20.84 15.59
C PRO A 329 39.05 21.32 17.03
N THR A 330 39.65 22.45 17.41
CA THR A 330 39.49 23.01 18.75
C THR A 330 38.05 23.43 19.05
N THR A 331 37.26 23.75 18.03
CA THR A 331 35.82 24.11 18.17
C THR A 331 34.98 22.97 18.76
N ARG A 332 35.47 21.74 18.68
CA ARG A 332 34.83 20.51 19.19
C ARG A 332 35.70 19.79 20.22
N ASN A 333 36.61 20.51 20.88
CA ASN A 333 37.53 20.00 21.90
C ASN A 333 38.49 18.90 21.39
N VAL A 334 38.90 18.97 20.13
CA VAL A 334 39.85 18.03 19.53
C VAL A 334 41.19 18.73 19.33
N THR A 335 42.26 18.15 19.89
CA THR A 335 43.63 18.69 19.85
C THR A 335 44.66 17.67 19.35
N ASP A 336 44.26 16.41 19.23
CA ASP A 336 45.09 15.27 18.81
C ASP A 336 45.07 15.01 17.29
N VAL A 337 44.15 15.65 16.57
CA VAL A 337 43.94 15.47 15.12
C VAL A 337 43.92 16.80 14.40
N LYS A 338 44.55 16.86 13.23
CA LYS A 338 44.43 17.94 12.25
C LYS A 338 44.15 17.35 10.88
N HIS A 339 43.15 17.88 10.19
CA HIS A 339 42.80 17.45 8.84
C HIS A 339 43.38 18.40 7.79
N VAL A 340 43.87 17.83 6.69
CA VAL A 340 44.38 18.57 5.54
C VAL A 340 43.90 17.89 4.26
N VAL A 341 43.30 18.65 3.37
CA VAL A 341 42.96 18.16 2.03
C VAL A 341 44.17 18.32 1.14
N THR A 342 44.75 17.20 0.70
CA THR A 342 45.95 17.19 -0.16
C THR A 342 45.60 16.98 -1.64
N ALA A 343 44.46 16.35 -1.93
CA ALA A 343 44.02 16.11 -3.31
C ALA A 343 42.51 15.90 -3.43
N ALA A 344 41.99 16.04 -4.65
CA ALA A 344 40.63 15.68 -5.04
C ALA A 344 40.62 15.11 -6.47
N ALA A 345 39.61 14.29 -6.80
CA ALA A 345 39.45 13.72 -8.14
C ALA A 345 38.02 13.85 -8.65
N SER A 346 37.88 13.98 -9.97
CA SER A 346 36.61 13.92 -10.68
C SER A 346 36.70 12.87 -11.78
N SER A 347 35.59 12.18 -12.07
CA SER A 347 35.53 11.21 -13.18
C SER A 347 35.50 11.85 -14.56
N SER A 348 35.22 13.15 -14.66
CA SER A 348 35.03 13.83 -15.95
C SER A 348 36.23 14.67 -16.41
N SER A 349 36.96 15.33 -15.50
CA SER A 349 38.18 16.08 -15.85
C SER A 349 38.95 16.56 -14.61
N ALA A 350 40.25 16.81 -14.78
CA ALA A 350 41.11 17.41 -13.75
C ALA A 350 40.71 18.87 -13.44
N ASP A 351 40.15 19.57 -14.42
CA ASP A 351 39.67 20.95 -14.26
C ASP A 351 38.51 21.02 -13.26
N ARG A 352 37.57 20.07 -13.29
CA ARG A 352 36.47 20.03 -12.30
C ARG A 352 36.97 19.75 -10.89
N ALA A 353 37.97 18.88 -10.73
CA ALA A 353 38.58 18.62 -9.43
C ALA A 353 39.31 19.86 -8.90
N SER A 354 40.00 20.58 -9.78
CA SER A 354 40.69 21.83 -9.46
C SER A 354 39.71 22.96 -9.11
N GLU A 355 38.61 23.07 -9.86
CA GLU A 355 37.52 24.01 -9.58
C GLU A 355 36.87 23.72 -8.21
N PHE A 356 36.61 22.45 -7.89
CA PHE A 356 36.10 22.04 -6.58
C PHE A 356 36.99 22.49 -5.42
N LEU A 357 38.31 22.31 -5.55
CA LEU A 357 39.29 22.74 -4.54
C LEU A 357 39.31 24.28 -4.41
N LYS A 358 39.32 24.98 -5.54
CA LYS A 358 39.29 26.46 -5.60
C LYS A 358 38.03 27.03 -4.95
N ASP A 359 36.87 26.46 -5.23
CA ASP A 359 35.57 26.81 -4.65
C ASP A 359 35.53 26.71 -3.12
N LEU A 360 36.41 25.89 -2.56
CA LEU A 360 36.54 25.62 -1.14
C LEU A 360 37.72 26.38 -0.50
N GLY A 361 38.42 27.20 -1.28
CA GLY A 361 39.55 27.99 -0.81
C GLY A 361 40.82 27.16 -0.55
N ILE A 362 40.95 25.98 -1.15
CA ILE A 362 42.11 25.09 -0.98
C ILE A 362 43.06 25.31 -2.16
N THR A 363 44.21 25.95 -1.92
CA THR A 363 45.18 26.31 -2.98
C THR A 363 46.31 25.31 -3.16
N ASP A 364 46.63 24.55 -2.10
CA ASP A 364 47.86 23.73 -2.06
C ASP A 364 47.58 22.24 -2.35
N ALA A 365 46.36 21.92 -2.79
CA ALA A 365 45.92 20.56 -3.09
C ALA A 365 45.90 20.27 -4.59
N LYS A 366 46.10 19.00 -4.95
CA LYS A 366 46.15 18.56 -6.35
C LYS A 366 44.80 18.05 -6.87
N GLY A 367 44.37 18.56 -8.03
CA GLY A 367 43.20 18.07 -8.76
C GLY A 367 43.56 16.98 -9.76
N TYR A 368 42.87 15.85 -9.71
CA TYR A 368 43.05 14.69 -10.59
C TYR A 368 41.87 14.50 -11.55
N GLY A 369 42.17 14.03 -12.77
CA GLY A 369 41.17 13.81 -13.83
C GLY A 369 40.59 12.40 -13.86
N SER A 370 41.10 11.51 -13.00
CA SER A 370 40.51 10.19 -12.77
C SER A 370 40.68 9.76 -11.31
N TYR A 371 39.80 8.87 -10.84
CA TYR A 371 39.92 8.29 -9.51
C TYR A 371 41.18 7.41 -9.37
N ALA A 372 41.62 6.77 -10.46
CA ALA A 372 42.82 5.93 -10.46
C ALA A 372 44.11 6.73 -10.24
N GLU A 373 44.21 7.95 -10.80
CA GLU A 373 45.36 8.82 -10.55
C GLU A 373 45.46 9.22 -9.07
N LEU A 374 44.32 9.59 -8.45
CA LEU A 374 44.27 9.90 -7.01
C LEU A 374 44.61 8.69 -6.15
N ALA A 375 44.04 7.52 -6.46
CA ALA A 375 44.32 6.29 -5.72
C ALA A 375 45.80 5.88 -5.77
N ASN A 376 46.50 6.20 -6.86
CA ASN A 376 47.92 5.91 -7.02
C ASN A 376 48.87 7.01 -6.50
N ASP A 377 48.36 8.13 -5.98
CA ASP A 377 49.21 9.19 -5.43
C ASP A 377 49.93 8.69 -4.16
N PRO A 378 51.28 8.65 -4.13
CA PRO A 378 52.02 8.20 -2.96
C PRO A 378 51.87 9.12 -1.74
N ASN A 379 51.37 10.35 -1.91
CA ASN A 379 51.20 11.33 -0.82
C ASN A 379 49.81 11.30 -0.17
N VAL A 380 48.94 10.37 -0.58
CA VAL A 380 47.58 10.21 -0.04
C VAL A 380 47.51 8.90 0.73
N ASP A 381 47.21 8.93 2.02
CA ASP A 381 47.12 7.73 2.86
C ASP A 381 45.67 7.20 2.98
N ILE A 382 44.70 8.11 3.01
CA ILE A 382 43.27 7.83 3.15
C ILE A 382 42.46 8.59 2.09
N ILE A 383 41.43 7.95 1.56
CA ILE A 383 40.50 8.53 0.59
C ILE A 383 39.08 8.48 1.15
N TYR A 384 38.39 9.62 1.10
CA TYR A 384 36.95 9.72 1.33
C TYR A 384 36.18 9.54 0.03
N ILE A 385 35.30 8.54 -0.04
CA ILE A 385 34.52 8.21 -1.22
C ILE A 385 33.11 8.78 -1.05
N ALA A 386 32.79 9.81 -1.83
CA ALA A 386 31.49 10.50 -1.83
C ALA A 386 30.67 10.30 -3.11
N THR A 387 31.00 9.27 -3.89
CA THR A 387 30.25 8.93 -5.11
C THR A 387 28.86 8.39 -4.75
N PRO A 388 27.92 8.22 -5.70
CA PRO A 388 26.69 7.51 -5.41
C PRO A 388 26.96 6.08 -4.92
N HIS A 389 26.09 5.53 -4.08
CA HIS A 389 26.29 4.20 -3.46
C HIS A 389 26.32 3.03 -4.44
N SER A 390 25.78 3.21 -5.65
CA SER A 390 25.99 2.31 -6.80
C SER A 390 27.45 2.13 -7.22
N HIS A 391 28.32 3.09 -6.90
CA HIS A 391 29.73 3.11 -7.30
C HIS A 391 30.69 2.84 -6.12
N HIS A 392 30.19 2.80 -4.88
CA HIS A 392 31.02 2.63 -3.69
C HIS A 392 31.90 1.38 -3.77
N TYR A 393 31.35 0.23 -4.18
CA TYR A 393 32.12 -1.01 -4.29
C TYR A 393 33.33 -0.87 -5.21
N GLN A 394 33.13 -0.36 -6.43
CA GLN A 394 34.22 -0.23 -7.41
C GLN A 394 35.27 0.80 -6.95
N ASN A 395 34.84 1.92 -6.40
CA ASN A 395 35.76 2.97 -5.93
C ASN A 395 36.51 2.56 -4.66
N ALA A 396 35.86 1.84 -3.75
CA ALA A 396 36.51 1.33 -2.55
C ALA A 396 37.51 0.22 -2.89
N MET A 397 37.15 -0.70 -3.81
CA MET A 397 38.08 -1.70 -4.34
C MET A 397 39.31 -1.03 -4.98
N LEU A 398 39.11 0.00 -5.81
CA LEU A 398 40.21 0.76 -6.41
C LEU A 398 41.19 1.34 -5.37
N CYS A 399 40.65 1.95 -4.31
CA CYS A 399 41.46 2.53 -3.24
C CYS A 399 42.20 1.44 -2.43
N LEU A 400 41.49 0.37 -2.05
CA LEU A 400 42.08 -0.73 -1.28
C LEU A 400 43.15 -1.48 -2.10
N GLU A 401 42.94 -1.70 -3.40
CA GLU A 401 43.93 -2.33 -4.26
C GLU A 401 45.20 -1.48 -4.39
N ALA A 402 45.06 -0.16 -4.40
CA ALA A 402 46.16 0.81 -4.36
C ALA A 402 46.77 1.01 -2.95
N ASN A 403 46.43 0.16 -1.98
CA ASN A 403 46.89 0.20 -0.59
C ASN A 403 46.52 1.48 0.17
N LYS A 404 45.34 2.05 -0.11
CA LYS A 404 44.83 3.24 0.59
C LYS A 404 43.82 2.87 1.67
N HIS A 405 43.82 3.61 2.78
CA HIS A 405 42.73 3.58 3.74
C HIS A 405 41.48 4.21 3.14
N VAL A 406 40.30 3.77 3.57
CA VAL A 406 39.03 4.19 2.96
C VAL A 406 38.02 4.60 4.02
N LEU A 407 37.45 5.79 3.84
CA LEU A 407 36.19 6.21 4.46
C LEU A 407 35.14 6.33 3.35
N CYS A 408 34.13 5.48 3.34
CA CYS A 408 33.17 5.39 2.23
C CYS A 408 31.79 5.81 2.66
N GLU A 409 31.15 6.72 1.92
CA GLU A 409 29.79 7.17 2.19
C GLU A 409 28.77 6.05 2.34
N LYS A 410 27.66 6.39 2.99
CA LYS A 410 26.49 5.54 3.12
C LYS A 410 25.56 5.61 1.90
N ALA A 411 24.73 4.60 1.64
CA ALA A 411 24.83 3.25 2.20
C ALA A 411 26.12 2.58 1.71
N PHE A 412 26.73 1.73 2.55
CA PHE A 412 28.09 1.26 2.31
C PHE A 412 28.32 0.71 0.89
N THR A 413 27.40 -0.12 0.40
CA THR A 413 27.42 -0.72 -0.95
C THR A 413 25.98 -0.98 -1.43
N VAL A 414 25.80 -1.61 -2.59
CA VAL A 414 24.46 -1.97 -3.08
C VAL A 414 23.90 -3.22 -2.40
N ASN A 415 24.77 -4.14 -1.96
CA ASN A 415 24.38 -5.39 -1.32
C ASN A 415 25.43 -5.89 -0.31
N ALA A 416 25.03 -6.83 0.57
CA ALA A 416 25.91 -7.34 1.62
C ALA A 416 27.14 -8.08 1.08
N ALA A 417 27.03 -8.72 -0.09
CA ALA A 417 28.15 -9.46 -0.68
C ALA A 417 29.30 -8.51 -1.08
N GLN A 418 28.97 -7.34 -1.63
CA GLN A 418 29.95 -6.29 -1.92
C GLN A 418 30.60 -5.77 -0.64
N ALA A 419 29.81 -5.45 0.39
CA ALA A 419 30.33 -5.02 1.68
C ALA A 419 31.30 -6.06 2.27
N ARG A 420 30.92 -7.35 2.27
CA ARG A 420 31.75 -8.46 2.74
C ARG A 420 33.07 -8.53 1.99
N LYS A 421 33.03 -8.39 0.65
CA LYS A 421 34.22 -8.43 -0.19
C LYS A 421 35.19 -7.28 0.11
N LEU A 422 34.69 -6.06 0.35
CA LEU A 422 35.53 -4.93 0.76
C LEU A 422 36.20 -5.19 2.11
N VAL A 423 35.45 -5.72 3.08
CA VAL A 423 35.95 -6.08 4.42
C VAL A 423 37.07 -7.13 4.30
N ASP A 424 36.86 -8.18 3.51
CA ASP A 424 37.86 -9.24 3.31
C ASP A 424 39.15 -8.68 2.69
N VAL A 425 39.03 -7.80 1.69
CA VAL A 425 40.18 -7.16 1.04
C VAL A 425 40.92 -6.24 2.02
N ALA A 426 40.20 -5.36 2.72
CA ALA A 426 40.79 -4.45 3.72
C ALA A 426 41.52 -5.24 4.82
N LYS A 427 40.92 -6.34 5.31
CA LYS A 427 41.53 -7.24 6.27
C LYS A 427 42.80 -7.89 5.72
N SER A 428 42.77 -8.40 4.49
CA SER A 428 43.94 -9.04 3.86
C SER A 428 45.12 -8.09 3.64
N LYS A 429 44.83 -6.82 3.36
CA LYS A 429 45.83 -5.76 3.14
C LYS A 429 46.16 -4.98 4.40
N ASN A 430 45.56 -5.33 5.54
CA ASN A 430 45.75 -4.65 6.82
C ASN A 430 45.41 -3.14 6.78
N LEU A 431 44.41 -2.75 6.00
CA LEU A 431 43.99 -1.37 5.78
C LEU A 431 42.80 -0.99 6.67
N PHE A 432 42.73 0.29 7.06
CA PHE A 432 41.55 0.88 7.65
C PHE A 432 40.44 1.06 6.61
N LEU A 433 39.24 0.58 6.92
CA LEU A 433 38.02 0.73 6.12
C LEU A 433 36.87 1.10 7.04
N MET A 434 36.12 2.16 6.73
CA MET A 434 34.99 2.59 7.54
C MET A 434 33.83 3.07 6.67
N GLU A 435 32.61 2.69 7.03
CA GLU A 435 31.39 3.28 6.47
C GLU A 435 31.14 4.66 7.14
N ALA A 436 30.94 5.68 6.31
CA ALA A 436 30.70 7.05 6.73
C ALA A 436 29.22 7.24 7.07
N VAL A 437 28.89 6.93 8.32
CA VAL A 437 27.59 7.22 8.94
C VAL A 437 27.81 8.18 10.10
N TRP A 438 28.15 9.43 9.80
CA TRP A 438 28.37 10.54 10.73
C TRP A 438 27.47 10.58 11.98
N THR A 439 26.18 10.23 11.84
CA THR A 439 25.20 10.17 12.93
C THR A 439 25.68 9.29 14.09
N ARG A 440 26.48 8.25 13.82
CA ARG A 440 27.07 7.38 14.85
C ARG A 440 27.99 8.15 15.82
N TYR A 441 28.63 9.21 15.34
CA TYR A 441 29.72 9.91 16.00
C TYR A 441 29.30 11.23 16.66
N PHE A 442 28.03 11.61 16.55
CA PHE A 442 27.54 12.80 17.24
C PHE A 442 27.54 12.62 18.77
N PRO A 443 27.81 13.70 19.54
CA PRO A 443 27.68 13.69 20.99
C PRO A 443 26.30 13.20 21.48
N LEU A 444 25.23 13.54 20.74
CA LEU A 444 23.88 13.06 21.04
C LEU A 444 23.79 11.53 20.97
N SER A 445 24.33 10.93 19.92
CA SER A 445 24.29 9.47 19.73
C SER A 445 25.15 8.74 20.77
N ILE A 446 26.30 9.31 21.15
CA ILE A 446 27.13 8.82 22.27
C ILE A 446 26.31 8.87 23.57
N TYR A 447 25.66 9.99 23.87
CA TYR A 447 24.80 10.14 25.04
C TYR A 447 23.65 9.12 25.08
N VAL A 448 23.01 8.84 23.94
CA VAL A 448 21.95 7.82 23.86
C VAL A 448 22.52 6.43 24.18
N ARG A 449 23.68 6.08 23.63
CA ARG A 449 24.35 4.81 23.97
C ARG A 449 24.70 4.75 25.44
N ASP A 450 25.22 5.82 26.02
CA ASP A 450 25.54 5.90 27.45
C ASP A 450 24.30 5.75 28.34
N LEU A 451 23.15 6.32 27.96
CA LEU A 451 21.88 6.13 28.68
C LEU A 451 21.46 4.65 28.73
N ILE A 452 21.72 3.91 27.66
CA ILE A 452 21.40 2.48 27.55
C ILE A 452 22.42 1.67 28.36
N THR A 453 23.71 1.83 28.09
CA THR A 453 24.78 1.02 28.68
C THR A 453 24.97 1.29 30.18
N SER A 454 24.66 2.49 30.66
CA SER A 454 24.64 2.80 32.11
C SER A 454 23.41 2.24 32.84
N GLY A 455 22.45 1.66 32.11
CA GLY A 455 21.22 1.10 32.69
C GLY A 455 20.20 2.14 33.17
N LYS A 456 20.38 3.43 32.81
CA LYS A 456 19.45 4.52 33.16
C LYS A 456 18.06 4.34 32.55
N LEU A 457 17.98 3.84 31.31
CA LEU A 457 16.70 3.47 30.68
C LEU A 457 16.22 2.07 31.10
N GLY A 458 17.05 1.33 31.84
CA GLY A 458 16.83 -0.07 32.17
C GLY A 458 16.87 -0.97 30.93
N THR A 459 16.02 -1.98 30.90
CA THR A 459 16.00 -2.97 29.82
C THR A 459 15.27 -2.40 28.60
N VAL A 460 15.98 -2.12 27.51
CA VAL A 460 15.36 -1.65 26.26
C VAL A 460 14.67 -2.82 25.56
N SER A 461 13.38 -2.68 25.31
CA SER A 461 12.53 -3.71 24.67
C SER A 461 12.09 -3.32 23.26
N ARG A 462 12.02 -2.02 22.95
CA ARG A 462 11.59 -1.55 21.62
C ARG A 462 12.29 -0.26 21.20
N VAL A 463 12.60 -0.18 19.90
CA VAL A 463 13.02 1.05 19.24
C VAL A 463 12.13 1.30 18.05
N PHE A 464 11.63 2.52 17.92
CA PHE A 464 11.03 3.03 16.69
C PHE A 464 11.95 4.10 16.11
N ALA A 465 12.18 4.10 14.80
CA ALA A 465 12.96 5.11 14.10
C ALA A 465 12.39 5.37 12.70
N ASP A 466 12.22 6.64 12.34
CA ASP A 466 11.75 7.06 11.02
C ASP A 466 12.73 8.05 10.37
N LEU A 467 13.03 7.82 9.10
CA LEU A 467 13.57 8.86 8.23
C LEU A 467 12.83 8.86 6.89
N SER A 468 11.92 9.80 6.75
CA SER A 468 11.08 10.02 5.59
C SER A 468 11.10 11.50 5.23
N ILE A 469 11.11 11.79 3.93
CA ILE A 469 11.04 13.15 3.39
C ILE A 469 9.76 13.31 2.58
N ASN A 470 9.08 14.45 2.67
CA ASN A 470 7.89 14.73 1.86
C ASN A 470 8.30 15.35 0.51
N ALA A 471 8.94 14.55 -0.33
CA ALA A 471 9.39 14.93 -1.66
C ALA A 471 8.64 14.13 -2.72
N ASN A 472 7.58 14.72 -3.28
CA ASN A 472 6.79 14.10 -4.34
C ASN A 472 7.68 13.77 -5.55
N PRO A 473 8.03 12.50 -5.82
CA PRO A 473 8.99 12.12 -6.85
C PRO A 473 8.60 12.58 -8.24
N GLU A 474 7.30 12.58 -8.55
CA GLU A 474 6.75 13.02 -9.82
C GLU A 474 6.95 14.52 -10.08
N VAL A 475 7.19 15.31 -9.03
CA VAL A 475 7.42 16.75 -9.10
C VAL A 475 8.89 17.08 -8.86
N THR A 476 9.45 16.60 -7.76
CA THR A 476 10.82 16.93 -7.31
C THR A 476 11.88 16.36 -8.25
N TRP A 477 11.62 15.21 -8.87
CA TRP A 477 12.56 14.50 -9.74
C TRP A 477 11.91 14.13 -11.08
N ALA A 478 11.15 15.05 -11.66
CA ALA A 478 10.40 14.84 -12.89
C ALA A 478 11.27 14.42 -14.10
N ASP A 479 12.57 14.73 -14.08
CA ASP A 479 13.53 14.36 -15.14
C ASP A 479 14.01 12.89 -15.05
N GLY A 480 13.69 12.17 -13.97
CA GLY A 480 14.11 10.79 -13.75
C GLY A 480 15.58 10.61 -13.40
N ALA A 481 16.39 11.69 -13.35
CA ALA A 481 17.84 11.61 -13.25
C ALA A 481 18.34 11.48 -11.80
N SER A 482 17.53 11.90 -10.84
CA SER A 482 17.90 11.88 -9.42
C SER A 482 18.26 10.48 -8.92
N ARG A 483 19.36 10.40 -8.17
CA ARG A 483 19.81 9.18 -7.47
C ARG A 483 18.74 8.59 -6.55
N MET A 484 17.74 9.36 -6.15
CA MET A 484 16.61 8.88 -5.34
C MET A 484 15.69 7.93 -6.10
N ILE A 485 15.48 8.13 -7.40
CA ILE A 485 14.53 7.35 -8.20
C ILE A 485 15.19 6.57 -9.33
N ASN A 486 16.44 6.88 -9.67
CA ASN A 486 17.17 6.23 -10.74
C ASN A 486 17.68 4.85 -10.32
N LYS A 487 17.14 3.81 -10.94
CA LYS A 487 17.47 2.41 -10.67
C LYS A 487 18.92 2.06 -11.02
N ASP A 488 19.50 2.70 -12.04
CA ASP A 488 20.91 2.51 -12.43
C ASP A 488 21.89 3.11 -11.43
N LEU A 489 21.41 3.95 -10.51
CA LEU A 489 22.18 4.50 -9.40
C LEU A 489 21.86 3.83 -8.06
N ALA A 490 21.20 2.66 -8.10
CA ALA A 490 20.68 1.95 -6.94
C ALA A 490 19.69 2.79 -6.11
N GLY A 491 18.86 3.62 -6.77
CA GLY A 491 17.91 4.50 -6.10
C GLY A 491 16.86 3.76 -5.24
N GLY A 492 16.11 4.54 -4.47
CA GLY A 492 15.16 4.06 -3.48
C GLY A 492 15.32 4.73 -2.12
N ALA A 493 14.25 4.78 -1.33
CA ALA A 493 14.29 5.34 0.01
C ALA A 493 15.11 4.47 0.98
N LEU A 494 15.12 3.14 0.80
CA LEU A 494 15.75 2.18 1.69
C LEU A 494 17.26 2.40 1.80
N LEU A 495 17.98 2.40 0.68
CA LEU A 495 19.43 2.58 0.68
C LEU A 495 19.82 4.02 1.01
N ASP A 496 19.07 5.02 0.55
CA ASP A 496 19.48 6.41 0.77
C ASP A 496 19.11 6.96 2.16
N LEU A 497 17.89 6.68 2.62
CA LEU A 497 17.31 7.25 3.84
C LEU A 497 17.18 6.18 4.93
N GLY A 498 16.70 4.97 4.57
CA GLY A 498 16.43 3.88 5.50
C GLY A 498 17.62 3.46 6.36
N ILE A 499 18.85 3.62 5.85
CA ILE A 499 20.09 3.41 6.61
C ILE A 499 20.15 4.21 7.92
N TYR A 500 19.58 5.42 7.98
CA TYR A 500 19.58 6.23 9.19
C TYR A 500 18.58 5.72 10.23
N ALA A 501 17.40 5.26 9.80
CA ALA A 501 16.45 4.60 10.69
C ALA A 501 17.03 3.30 11.25
N LEU A 502 17.64 2.48 10.38
CA LEU A 502 18.35 1.27 10.80
C LEU A 502 19.54 1.57 11.72
N THR A 503 20.27 2.66 11.50
CA THR A 503 21.36 3.11 12.39
C THR A 503 20.88 3.31 13.82
N TRP A 504 19.71 3.93 14.03
CA TRP A 504 19.13 4.09 15.37
C TRP A 504 18.69 2.77 16.00
N VAL A 505 18.12 1.87 15.20
CA VAL A 505 17.75 0.53 15.66
C VAL A 505 19.00 -0.27 16.07
N PHE A 506 20.01 -0.33 15.21
CA PHE A 506 21.23 -1.12 15.43
C PHE A 506 22.09 -0.55 16.55
N GLN A 507 22.32 0.76 16.61
CA GLN A 507 23.11 1.34 17.69
C GLN A 507 22.47 1.15 19.07
N THR A 508 21.17 0.87 19.13
CA THR A 508 20.41 0.74 20.38
C THR A 508 20.13 -0.70 20.78
N LEU A 509 19.88 -1.60 19.81
CA LEU A 509 19.50 -2.98 20.08
C LEU A 509 20.60 -3.98 19.74
N TRP A 510 21.59 -3.62 18.92
CA TRP A 510 22.73 -4.48 18.58
C TRP A 510 24.00 -4.02 19.29
N HIS A 511 24.41 -2.79 19.04
CA HIS A 511 25.72 -2.27 19.44
C HIS A 511 25.90 -2.19 20.96
N THR A 512 24.89 -1.74 21.68
CA THR A 512 24.87 -1.55 23.14
C THR A 512 24.61 -2.83 23.93
N GLN A 513 24.51 -4.00 23.28
CA GLN A 513 24.39 -5.26 24.00
C GLN A 513 25.68 -5.54 24.80
N PRO A 514 25.58 -5.98 26.06
CA PRO A 514 26.73 -6.19 26.93
C PRO A 514 27.61 -7.36 26.48
N ARG A 515 27.05 -8.33 25.75
CA ARG A 515 27.77 -9.49 25.22
C ARG A 515 28.58 -9.17 23.96
N PRO A 516 29.72 -9.87 23.73
CA PRO A 516 30.51 -9.73 22.51
C PRO A 516 29.69 -10.01 21.24
N GLU A 517 30.04 -9.37 20.13
CA GLU A 517 29.31 -9.51 18.86
C GLU A 517 29.25 -10.96 18.36
N SER A 518 30.30 -11.76 18.60
CA SER A 518 30.36 -13.18 18.24
C SER A 518 29.31 -14.06 18.94
N GLU A 519 28.73 -13.59 20.04
CA GLU A 519 27.71 -14.31 20.82
C GLU A 519 26.29 -13.80 20.54
N ARG A 520 26.14 -12.83 19.65
CA ARG A 520 24.85 -12.23 19.29
C ARG A 520 24.19 -13.00 18.16
N THR A 521 22.88 -13.18 18.26
CA THR A 521 22.07 -13.77 17.19
C THR A 521 21.58 -12.67 16.26
N LYS A 522 21.82 -12.82 14.96
CA LYS A 522 21.35 -11.88 13.93
C LYS A 522 19.82 -11.68 14.02
N PRO A 523 19.30 -10.46 13.77
CA PRO A 523 17.87 -10.22 13.83
C PRO A 523 17.13 -10.87 12.66
N SER A 524 15.88 -11.29 12.90
CA SER A 524 14.95 -11.64 11.82
C SER A 524 14.19 -10.41 11.34
N VAL A 525 13.88 -10.33 10.05
CA VAL A 525 13.27 -9.14 9.43
C VAL A 525 11.94 -9.49 8.76
N ILE A 526 10.92 -8.68 9.01
CA ILE A 526 9.66 -8.65 8.24
C ILE A 526 9.51 -7.23 7.69
N ALA A 527 9.26 -7.11 6.39
CA ALA A 527 9.14 -5.83 5.72
C ALA A 527 7.92 -5.73 4.81
N ALA A 528 7.39 -4.52 4.72
CA ALA A 528 6.41 -4.11 3.73
C ALA A 528 7.01 -2.99 2.88
N VAL A 529 7.00 -3.19 1.56
CA VAL A 529 7.65 -2.29 0.61
C VAL A 529 6.66 -1.85 -0.46
N LYS A 530 6.54 -0.55 -0.65
CA LYS A 530 5.81 0.07 -1.76
C LYS A 530 6.81 0.55 -2.80
N GLN A 531 6.74 0.01 -4.01
CA GLN A 531 7.61 0.44 -5.10
C GLN A 531 7.09 1.72 -5.77
N TYR A 532 8.01 2.57 -6.19
CA TYR A 532 7.75 3.68 -7.09
C TYR A 532 7.55 3.15 -8.51
N ALA A 533 6.30 3.14 -8.98
CA ALA A 533 5.91 2.45 -10.21
C ALA A 533 6.75 2.78 -11.47
N PRO A 534 7.21 4.03 -11.71
CA PRO A 534 7.98 4.36 -12.91
C PRO A 534 9.34 3.66 -13.03
N THR A 535 10.04 3.43 -11.92
CA THR A 535 11.40 2.85 -11.95
C THR A 535 11.51 1.54 -11.18
N GLY A 536 10.56 1.20 -10.31
CA GLY A 536 10.55 -0.03 -9.52
C GLY A 536 11.52 -0.03 -8.33
N VAL A 537 12.07 1.13 -7.96
CA VAL A 537 12.78 1.32 -6.68
C VAL A 537 11.77 1.44 -5.52
N ASP A 538 12.19 1.34 -4.26
CA ASP A 538 11.26 1.57 -3.16
C ASP A 538 10.92 3.05 -3.00
N GLU A 539 9.62 3.35 -2.88
CA GLU A 539 9.08 4.67 -2.53
C GLU A 539 8.92 4.81 -1.01
N MET A 540 8.50 3.72 -0.35
CA MET A 540 8.23 3.66 1.07
C MET A 540 8.47 2.24 1.58
N THR A 541 9.15 2.13 2.71
CA THR A 541 9.58 0.86 3.30
C THR A 541 9.37 0.89 4.82
N THR A 542 8.68 -0.12 5.34
CA THR A 542 8.51 -0.36 6.79
C THR A 542 9.13 -1.69 7.15
N MET A 543 9.96 -1.71 8.19
CA MET A 543 10.75 -2.86 8.64
C MET A 543 10.47 -3.14 10.12
N LEU A 544 10.13 -4.38 10.46
CA LEU A 544 10.13 -4.93 11.81
C LEU A 544 11.31 -5.90 11.95
N LEU A 545 12.21 -5.60 12.87
CA LEU A 545 13.37 -6.41 13.20
C LEU A 545 13.18 -7.00 14.60
N THR A 546 13.30 -8.32 14.73
CA THR A 546 13.33 -8.99 16.04
C THR A 546 14.77 -9.36 16.37
N PHE A 547 15.28 -8.82 17.48
CA PHE A 547 16.64 -9.06 17.99
C PHE A 547 16.58 -10.10 19.12
N PRO A 548 17.01 -11.35 18.88
CA PRO A 548 16.96 -12.38 19.90
C PRO A 548 18.03 -12.15 20.98
N ARG A 549 17.62 -12.20 22.25
CA ARG A 549 18.52 -12.05 23.41
C ARG A 549 18.15 -13.06 24.51
N PRO A 550 19.11 -13.43 25.39
CA PRO A 550 18.80 -14.23 26.55
C PRO A 550 17.72 -13.59 27.44
N GLN A 551 16.94 -14.41 28.14
CA GLN A 551 15.91 -13.91 29.06
C GLN A 551 16.51 -13.03 30.16
N SER A 552 17.75 -13.31 30.59
CA SER A 552 18.52 -12.50 31.54
C SER A 552 18.85 -11.09 31.05
N GLU A 553 18.79 -10.85 29.74
CA GLU A 553 19.02 -9.55 29.09
C GLU A 553 17.71 -8.93 28.59
N GLY A 554 16.55 -9.42 29.07
CA GLY A 554 15.23 -8.91 28.72
C GLY A 554 14.51 -9.65 27.60
N GLY A 555 15.09 -10.73 27.08
CA GLY A 555 14.51 -11.48 25.95
C GLY A 555 14.48 -10.67 24.65
N ASP A 556 13.70 -11.14 23.70
CA ASP A 556 13.59 -10.54 22.37
C ASP A 556 13.22 -9.05 22.42
N ALA A 557 13.93 -8.24 21.64
CA ALA A 557 13.61 -6.83 21.43
C ALA A 557 13.15 -6.57 20.00
N HIS A 558 12.30 -5.55 19.82
CA HIS A 558 11.79 -5.16 18.52
C HIS A 558 12.34 -3.81 18.05
N GLY A 559 12.97 -3.79 16.89
CA GLY A 559 13.28 -2.58 16.13
C GLY A 559 12.22 -2.35 15.06
N ILE A 560 11.69 -1.13 14.98
CA ILE A 560 10.76 -0.70 13.94
C ILE A 560 11.42 0.45 13.19
N ALA A 561 11.79 0.23 11.94
CA ALA A 561 12.41 1.25 11.09
C ALA A 561 11.49 1.58 9.92
N THR A 562 11.24 2.86 9.67
CA THR A 562 10.43 3.32 8.53
C THR A 562 11.19 4.36 7.69
N THR A 563 10.90 4.37 6.40
CA THR A 563 11.43 5.36 5.48
C THR A 563 10.51 5.55 4.27
N GLY A 564 10.54 6.73 3.66
CA GLY A 564 9.82 6.99 2.42
C GLY A 564 10.02 8.38 1.83
N MET A 565 9.61 8.53 0.57
CA MET A 565 9.71 9.78 -0.20
C MET A 565 8.43 10.63 -0.17
N LYS A 566 7.29 10.07 0.26
CA LYS A 566 5.99 10.77 0.26
C LYS A 566 5.42 11.00 1.66
N ALA A 567 6.26 10.90 2.69
CA ALA A 567 5.93 11.12 4.08
C ALA A 567 7.04 11.93 4.74
N ALA A 568 6.73 12.81 5.69
CA ALA A 568 7.75 13.57 6.42
C ALA A 568 7.90 13.09 7.85
N SER A 569 9.13 12.80 8.28
CA SER A 569 9.47 12.66 9.71
C SER A 569 9.41 14.02 10.43
N ASP A 570 9.61 15.11 9.68
CA ASP A 570 9.52 16.49 10.15
C ASP A 570 8.59 17.31 9.24
N PRO A 571 7.26 17.19 9.40
CA PRO A 571 6.32 17.94 8.57
C PRO A 571 6.36 19.45 8.82
N GLY A 572 6.85 19.87 10.00
CA GLY A 572 6.97 21.28 10.37
C GLY A 572 8.20 21.97 9.80
N GLY A 573 9.24 21.23 9.42
CA GLY A 573 10.45 21.74 8.76
C GLY A 573 11.39 22.59 9.62
N ASP A 574 10.88 23.12 10.74
CA ASP A 574 11.57 24.10 11.58
C ASP A 574 12.31 23.49 12.77
N ARG A 575 12.38 22.15 12.91
CA ARG A 575 13.05 21.41 14.01
C ARG A 575 12.65 21.79 15.45
N GLU A 576 11.81 22.81 15.66
CA GLU A 576 11.54 23.39 16.96
C GLU A 576 10.06 23.33 17.39
N VAL A 577 9.09 23.35 16.46
CA VAL A 577 7.65 23.47 16.80
C VAL A 577 6.85 22.25 16.36
N GLY A 578 6.28 21.51 17.33
CA GLY A 578 5.27 20.47 17.09
C GLY A 578 5.76 19.14 16.49
N ALA A 579 7.06 18.99 16.23
CA ALA A 579 7.62 17.75 15.69
C ALA A 579 7.48 16.59 16.70
N ALA A 580 6.88 15.48 16.27
CA ALA A 580 6.94 14.23 17.02
C ALA A 580 8.36 13.67 16.99
N PRO A 581 8.82 12.91 18.01
CA PRO A 581 10.13 12.30 17.97
C PRO A 581 10.21 11.30 16.82
N ALA A 582 11.21 11.47 15.94
CA ALA A 582 11.50 10.53 14.86
C ALA A 582 12.02 9.19 15.40
N ILE A 583 12.68 9.20 16.57
CA ILE A 583 13.20 8.01 17.22
C ILE A 583 12.71 7.93 18.66
N ARG A 584 12.24 6.74 19.05
CA ARG A 584 11.80 6.44 20.41
C ARG A 584 12.44 5.14 20.88
N ILE A 585 13.22 5.22 21.95
CA ILE A 585 13.96 4.12 22.55
C ILE A 585 13.32 3.81 23.89
N GLN A 586 12.68 2.66 24.00
CA GLN A 586 11.76 2.36 25.10
C GLN A 586 12.35 1.26 25.98
N GLY A 587 12.67 1.64 27.23
CA GLY A 587 13.05 0.73 28.28
C GLY A 587 12.08 0.72 29.46
N ASP A 588 12.27 -0.24 30.37
CA ASP A 588 11.42 -0.46 31.54
C ASP A 588 11.54 0.64 32.63
N LYS A 589 12.58 1.49 32.59
CA LYS A 589 12.75 2.65 33.49
C LYS A 589 12.48 4.00 32.84
N GLY A 590 12.36 4.04 31.52
CA GLY A 590 12.10 5.28 30.79
C GLY A 590 12.22 5.15 29.28
N GLU A 591 11.96 6.26 28.59
CA GLU A 591 12.02 6.37 27.15
C GLU A 591 12.93 7.54 26.76
N CYS A 592 13.90 7.29 25.89
CA CYS A 592 14.65 8.35 25.21
C CYS A 592 14.02 8.65 23.85
N GLN A 593 13.73 9.92 23.62
CA GLN A 593 13.12 10.46 22.42
C GLN A 593 14.17 11.32 21.69
N VAL A 594 14.42 11.03 20.42
CA VAL A 594 15.30 11.87 19.57
C VAL A 594 14.45 12.48 18.47
N TYR A 595 14.57 13.81 18.33
CA TYR A 595 13.75 14.59 17.42
C TYR A 595 14.38 14.65 16.02
N PRO A 596 13.55 14.85 14.97
CA PRO A 596 14.05 14.96 13.61
C PRO A 596 15.14 16.02 13.41
N MET A 597 16.00 15.89 12.39
CA MET A 597 16.04 14.78 11.42
C MET A 597 16.93 13.64 11.91
N ALA A 598 16.55 12.38 11.66
CA ALA A 598 17.27 11.21 12.18
C ALA A 598 18.76 11.15 11.80
N PHE A 599 19.16 11.73 10.66
CA PHE A 599 20.55 11.78 10.21
C PHE A 599 21.37 12.92 10.84
N ARG A 600 20.71 13.93 11.43
CA ARG A 600 21.34 15.11 12.03
C ARG A 600 20.48 15.69 13.18
N PRO A 601 20.21 14.89 14.23
CA PRO A 601 19.36 15.34 15.33
C PRO A 601 20.09 16.32 16.25
N LEU A 602 19.36 17.33 16.73
CA LEU A 602 19.88 18.37 17.64
C LEU A 602 19.13 18.43 18.97
N LYS A 603 18.19 17.51 19.21
CA LYS A 603 17.35 17.52 20.40
C LYS A 603 17.00 16.11 20.86
N SER A 604 17.15 15.90 22.16
CA SER A 604 16.75 14.66 22.84
C SER A 604 15.93 14.96 24.08
N ARG A 605 14.96 14.11 24.39
CA ARG A 605 14.15 14.17 25.60
C ARG A 605 14.06 12.81 26.25
N VAL A 606 14.37 12.71 27.54
CA VAL A 606 14.23 11.48 28.31
C VAL A 606 13.04 11.61 29.24
N VAL A 607 12.11 10.66 29.13
CA VAL A 607 10.93 10.55 29.99
C VAL A 607 11.12 9.35 30.91
N TRP A 608 10.90 9.56 32.20
CA TRP A 608 11.10 8.51 33.21
C TRP A 608 9.78 7.82 33.56
N GLN A 609 9.85 6.53 33.90
CA GLN A 609 8.70 5.79 34.46
C GLN A 609 8.41 6.20 35.91
N GLU A 610 9.41 6.69 36.63
CA GLU A 610 9.29 7.17 37.99
C GLU A 610 8.33 8.37 38.07
N LYS A 611 7.24 8.22 38.84
CA LYS A 611 6.23 9.27 38.99
C LYS A 611 6.82 10.50 39.68
N GLY A 612 6.57 11.67 39.08
CA GLY A 612 7.03 12.96 39.61
C GLY A 612 8.45 13.34 39.20
N LYS A 613 9.19 12.47 38.50
CA LYS A 613 10.50 12.83 37.95
C LYS A 613 10.34 13.59 36.65
N GLU A 614 10.91 14.79 36.59
CA GLU A 614 10.83 15.66 35.41
C GLU A 614 11.59 15.07 34.22
N ALA A 615 11.05 15.31 33.02
CA ALA A 615 11.70 14.88 31.78
C ALA A 615 12.99 15.69 31.55
N GLU A 616 14.07 14.99 31.18
CA GLU A 616 15.34 15.63 30.86
C GLU A 616 15.36 16.02 29.38
N VAL A 617 15.39 17.31 29.07
CA VAL A 617 15.51 17.81 27.70
C VAL A 617 16.93 18.33 27.49
N LYS A 618 17.56 17.90 26.40
CA LYS A 618 18.88 18.36 25.98
C LYS A 618 18.84 18.82 24.54
N GLU A 619 19.42 19.99 24.31
CA GLU A 619 19.72 20.53 23.00
C GLU A 619 21.20 20.34 22.72
N TRP A 620 21.50 20.09 21.46
CA TRP A 620 22.82 19.75 20.96
C TRP A 620 23.14 20.70 19.83
N GLU A 621 24.40 21.09 19.74
CA GLU A 621 24.87 21.98 18.68
C GLU A 621 26.00 21.34 17.92
N HIS A 622 26.12 21.74 16.65
CA HIS A 622 27.29 21.43 15.84
C HIS A 622 28.21 22.64 15.84
N PRO A 623 29.44 22.49 16.38
CA PRO A 623 30.38 23.58 16.47
C PRO A 623 30.63 24.32 15.15
N ALA A 624 30.83 25.62 15.26
CA ALA A 624 31.15 26.53 14.16
C ALA A 624 30.18 26.46 12.95
N GLY A 625 28.93 26.05 13.18
CA GLY A 625 27.93 25.92 12.12
C GLY A 625 28.15 24.73 11.17
N GLY A 626 29.05 23.80 11.50
CA GLY A 626 29.32 22.61 10.70
C GLY A 626 28.14 21.64 10.65
N HIS A 627 28.18 20.71 9.70
CA HIS A 627 27.16 19.68 9.59
C HIS A 627 27.35 18.51 10.57
N GLY A 628 28.57 18.25 11.04
CA GLY A 628 28.96 17.17 11.95
C GLY A 628 29.80 16.05 11.30
N MET A 629 30.18 16.16 10.02
CA MET A 629 30.99 15.13 9.32
C MET A 629 32.42 15.07 9.87
N PHE A 630 32.88 16.13 10.53
CA PHE A 630 34.22 16.13 11.11
C PHE A 630 34.41 15.08 12.22
N TRP A 631 33.36 14.61 12.89
CA TRP A 631 33.52 13.61 13.96
C TRP A 631 33.82 12.21 13.41
N GLU A 632 33.24 11.84 12.26
CA GLU A 632 33.63 10.59 11.57
C GLU A 632 35.02 10.70 10.95
N ALA A 633 35.42 11.89 10.50
CA ALA A 633 36.78 12.14 10.04
C ALA A 633 37.80 12.02 11.20
N ASP A 634 37.49 12.61 12.36
CA ASP A 634 38.31 12.47 13.58
C ASP A 634 38.44 11.01 13.99
N GLU A 635 37.35 10.24 13.93
CA GLU A 635 37.36 8.81 14.22
C GLU A 635 38.26 8.04 13.25
N ALA A 636 38.16 8.31 11.95
CA ALA A 636 39.01 7.67 10.95
C ALA A 636 40.50 7.98 11.20
N ALA A 637 40.83 9.24 11.46
CA ALA A 637 42.19 9.66 11.79
C ALA A 637 42.72 8.94 13.04
N ARG A 638 41.95 8.92 14.13
CA ARG A 638 42.32 8.19 15.36
C ARG A 638 42.43 6.69 15.14
N GLY A 639 41.55 6.12 14.33
CA GLY A 639 41.57 4.70 13.97
C GLY A 639 42.88 4.31 13.30
N ILE A 640 43.29 5.09 12.30
CA ILE A 640 44.56 4.87 11.58
C ILE A 640 45.76 5.03 12.51
N VAL A 641 45.83 6.14 13.27
CA VAL A 641 46.95 6.41 14.19
C VAL A 641 47.08 5.33 15.26
N ALA A 642 45.95 4.83 15.79
CA ALA A 642 45.93 3.76 16.77
C ALA A 642 46.14 2.35 16.16
N GLY A 643 46.30 2.24 14.83
CA GLY A 643 46.46 0.97 14.14
C GLY A 643 45.19 0.11 14.07
N ARG A 644 44.01 0.68 14.35
CA ARG A 644 42.73 0.01 14.16
C ARG A 644 42.44 -0.18 12.67
N LYS A 645 41.53 -1.10 12.36
CA LYS A 645 41.13 -1.41 10.97
C LYS A 645 39.71 -0.96 10.64
N GLU A 646 38.92 -0.66 11.65
CA GLU A 646 37.53 -0.26 11.53
C GLU A 646 37.18 0.83 12.57
N GLY A 647 36.02 1.46 12.39
CA GLY A 647 35.49 2.46 13.31
C GLY A 647 35.10 1.88 14.66
N GLY A 648 35.15 2.70 15.71
CA GLY A 648 34.90 2.29 17.09
C GLY A 648 33.42 2.19 17.45
N TYR A 649 32.56 2.94 16.75
CA TYR A 649 31.10 2.95 16.96
C TYR A 649 30.29 2.30 15.83
N LEU A 650 30.98 1.84 14.77
CA LEU A 650 30.44 1.07 13.67
C LEU A 650 31.55 0.18 13.10
N GLY A 651 31.49 -1.11 13.44
CA GLY A 651 32.41 -2.13 12.93
C GLY A 651 31.95 -2.72 11.59
N TRP A 652 32.85 -3.43 10.94
CA TRP A 652 32.66 -4.12 9.67
C TRP A 652 31.51 -5.12 9.71
N GLU A 653 31.47 -5.97 10.73
CA GLU A 653 30.43 -7.00 10.86
C GLU A 653 29.04 -6.37 11.03
N GLU A 654 28.94 -5.26 11.78
CA GLU A 654 27.70 -4.50 11.93
C GLU A 654 27.28 -3.85 10.60
N SER A 655 28.19 -3.21 9.86
CA SER A 655 27.89 -2.66 8.53
C SER A 655 27.43 -3.73 7.54
N VAL A 656 28.08 -4.90 7.51
CA VAL A 656 27.64 -5.99 6.64
C VAL A 656 26.28 -6.53 7.09
N LEU A 657 26.04 -6.70 8.39
CA LEU A 657 24.75 -7.15 8.91
C LEU A 657 23.61 -6.19 8.56
N ILE A 658 23.85 -4.88 8.62
CA ILE A 658 22.89 -3.87 8.17
C ILE A 658 22.59 -4.03 6.68
N MET A 659 23.60 -4.29 5.86
CA MET A 659 23.40 -4.59 4.43
C MET A 659 22.63 -5.91 4.22
N GLU A 660 22.88 -6.95 5.02
CA GLU A 660 22.13 -8.23 4.97
C GLU A 660 20.66 -8.01 5.30
N VAL A 661 20.36 -7.14 6.28
CA VAL A 661 19.00 -6.70 6.57
C VAL A 661 18.38 -6.01 5.37
N MET A 662 19.07 -5.05 4.75
CA MET A 662 18.55 -4.36 3.55
C MET A 662 18.36 -5.32 2.37
N ASP A 663 19.22 -6.32 2.18
CA ASP A 663 19.08 -7.36 1.16
C ASP A 663 17.81 -8.18 1.38
N GLU A 664 17.54 -8.59 2.61
CA GLU A 664 16.32 -9.33 2.95
C GLU A 664 15.06 -8.47 2.78
N VAL A 665 15.11 -7.17 3.13
CA VAL A 665 14.02 -6.22 2.86
C VAL A 665 13.76 -6.08 1.37
N ARG A 666 14.80 -5.91 0.55
CA ARG A 666 14.68 -5.82 -0.90
C ARG A 666 14.09 -7.09 -1.50
N LYS A 667 14.53 -8.25 -1.01
CA LYS A 667 13.98 -9.56 -1.42
C LYS A 667 12.49 -9.70 -1.09
N GLN A 668 12.05 -9.34 0.12
CA GLN A 668 10.63 -9.34 0.49
C GLN A 668 9.82 -8.33 -0.33
N GLY A 669 10.41 -7.19 -0.68
CA GLY A 669 9.82 -6.16 -1.54
C GLY A 669 9.89 -6.41 -3.04
N GLY A 670 10.52 -7.50 -3.50
CA GLY A 670 10.72 -7.80 -4.92
C GLY A 670 11.58 -6.78 -5.66
N ILE A 671 12.54 -6.14 -4.97
CA ILE A 671 13.43 -5.12 -5.52
C ILE A 671 14.75 -5.75 -5.92
N THR A 672 15.20 -5.42 -7.13
CA THR A 672 16.48 -5.83 -7.70
C THR A 672 17.08 -4.65 -8.44
N TYR A 673 18.41 -4.56 -8.49
CA TYR A 673 19.11 -3.54 -9.27
C TYR A 673 19.80 -4.16 -10.50
N PRO A 674 20.28 -3.35 -11.47
CA PRO A 674 21.02 -3.88 -12.62
C PRO A 674 22.22 -4.72 -12.18
N LYS A 675 22.43 -5.87 -12.83
CA LYS A 675 23.54 -6.78 -12.52
C LYS A 675 24.90 -6.09 -12.49
N LYS A 676 25.12 -5.09 -13.35
CA LYS A 676 26.37 -4.33 -13.42
C LYS A 676 26.73 -3.58 -12.12
N ILE A 677 25.74 -3.15 -11.33
CA ILE A 677 25.98 -2.47 -10.04
C ILE A 677 25.84 -3.40 -8.83
N GLU A 678 25.30 -4.61 -9.02
CA GLU A 678 25.22 -5.65 -7.96
C GLU A 678 26.36 -6.67 -8.01
N THR A 679 27.17 -6.67 -9.09
CA THR A 679 28.25 -7.64 -9.28
C THR A 679 29.38 -7.51 -8.25
N LEU A 680 30.10 -8.61 -8.05
CA LEU A 680 31.36 -8.66 -7.31
C LEU A 680 32.58 -8.59 -8.24
N ASP A 681 32.37 -8.65 -9.56
CA ASP A 681 33.45 -8.51 -10.53
C ASP A 681 34.10 -7.13 -10.36
N TYR A 682 35.43 -7.12 -10.44
CA TYR A 682 36.24 -5.91 -10.35
C TYR A 682 37.47 -6.10 -11.27
N PRO A 683 37.81 -5.11 -12.11
CA PRO A 683 37.11 -3.83 -12.31
C PRO A 683 35.85 -3.97 -13.18
N VAL A 684 34.87 -3.08 -12.96
CA VAL A 684 33.68 -2.93 -13.82
C VAL A 684 33.53 -1.44 -14.17
N GLU A 685 33.42 -1.14 -15.46
CA GLU A 685 33.10 0.22 -15.93
C GLU A 685 31.61 0.52 -15.68
N LEU A 686 31.33 1.60 -14.93
CA LEU A 686 29.99 2.00 -14.49
C LEU A 686 29.49 3.29 -15.14
#